data_AF-A0A8K1FAJ4-F1
#
_entry.id   AF-A0A8K1FAJ4-F1
#
_cell.length_a   1.000
_cell.length_b   1.000
_cell.length_c   1.000
_cell.angle_alpha   90.00
_cell.angle_beta   90.00
_cell.angle_gamma   90.00
#
_symmetry.space_group_name_H-M   'P 1'
#
loop_
_entity.id
_entity.type
_entity.pdbx_description
1 polymer ?
#
loop_
_entity_poly.entity_id
_entity_poly.type
_entity_poly.pdbx_seq_one_letter_code
_entity_poly.pdbx_strand_id
1 'polypeptide(L)'
;MSFETKAALESAIEVASTRVRELQDAVKSAEGGVTLEQVAEELKKLMALRKELLAWPQDEPESNNQAVSPTSSTGSKKKKKKNKKKSASVESLPEADVAPVPSNQEPVAEESVEVKEEAVVTSNQDEEEVVEEVIETVETTVTEVPTEAESTVEVIEVTEVIEEAEDEAEAAVEAEADAEPEAHTETETIVATETEVEETASPLERRLSELEEHVSAADSTIATLETEVTKLERTEKALAFLQEQEQQKQEEEEVTTVTETVEKIVDGVTVVEETTTTVTKTSSKQELLESTVVFDTSALDNEIIALKKELDGERKEIISLNKSNKLLKESEATLVKSLEKVRKELAEFTSSNSELVKKVAAAEKTEAFLRAEISRLETSIQEAQDAVLENKMSFRKLWKSLDDAKAANTKLTEKNARLETEMKSGRAEAEKVEKDRIAAANERIEELETQLKTEQSEKSEVKALLAAAEEEKTILTATVEELKSKDSDSAERLANAESALEKLNTELKKSTEERETLVATLEKEKAQLTAEKNELLVRVTSLEEEKSSLVAKATEAESQFAKEKASFQSLVSDKEEAQKQLLALKDELVAAKLAGERASEQGADHNSKVSELTVALEVVKTELSQKEKSHESLIAARSTLQADLEAARATNVSQEDMLKKMRASLLEANEELKKVRDSTQKWKASAQNANSTATEKLAETESSKKQLTRARSDLATANASLKQAQDSVKEKDRKIGKLTSELQTLRERVSELEITSSKHARENIELTTTVKTLTVEKRTLSTKVGQVGLYRQIVMTMIPTLVAVIVYAVTK
;
A
#
# COMPACT_ATOMS: atom_id res chain seq x y z
N MET A 1 -34.94 21.90 16.79
CA MET A 1 -35.43 20.91 17.76
C MET A 1 -34.30 20.68 18.73
N SER A 2 -34.47 20.93 20.03
CA SER A 2 -33.34 20.82 20.97
C SER A 2 -32.87 19.36 21.10
N PHE A 3 -31.78 19.02 20.43
CA PHE A 3 -31.07 17.76 20.63
C PHE A 3 -30.21 17.85 21.89
N GLU A 4 -29.93 16.70 22.50
CA GLU A 4 -29.14 16.62 23.73
C GLU A 4 -27.63 16.48 23.46
N THR A 5 -27.25 16.01 22.26
CA THR A 5 -25.86 15.86 21.85
C THR A 5 -25.66 16.25 20.39
N LYS A 6 -24.46 16.73 20.06
CA LYS A 6 -24.06 17.08 18.70
C LYS A 6 -24.16 15.87 17.75
N ALA A 7 -23.82 14.68 18.24
CA ALA A 7 -23.95 13.42 17.49
C ALA A 7 -25.41 13.06 17.16
N ALA A 8 -26.36 13.31 18.07
CA ALA A 8 -27.79 13.11 17.79
C ALA A 8 -28.31 14.08 16.71
N LEU A 9 -27.84 15.34 16.72
CA LEU A 9 -28.16 16.31 15.68
C LEU A 9 -27.51 15.96 14.33
N GLU A 10 -26.24 15.55 14.32
CA GLU A 10 -25.54 15.10 13.11
C GLU A 10 -26.23 13.86 12.50
N SER A 11 -26.62 12.88 13.32
CA SER A 11 -27.41 11.74 12.87
C SER A 11 -28.79 12.16 12.33
N ALA A 12 -29.48 13.11 12.96
CA ALA A 12 -30.74 13.65 12.44
C ALA A 12 -30.56 14.38 11.10
N ILE A 13 -29.42 15.04 10.88
CA ILE A 13 -29.04 15.66 9.59
C ILE A 13 -28.75 14.60 8.53
N GLU A 14 -28.12 13.48 8.88
CA GLU A 14 -27.91 12.37 7.94
C GLU A 14 -29.23 11.68 7.55
N VAL A 15 -30.12 11.41 8.52
CA VAL A 15 -31.46 10.86 8.25
C VAL A 15 -32.29 11.79 7.37
N ALA A 16 -32.38 13.09 7.70
CA ALA A 16 -33.07 14.07 6.87
C ALA A 16 -32.42 14.23 5.49
N SER A 17 -31.09 14.22 5.39
CA SER A 17 -30.39 14.31 4.11
C SER A 17 -30.52 13.05 3.25
N THR A 18 -30.79 11.90 3.85
CA THR A 18 -31.08 10.64 3.15
C THR A 18 -32.51 10.67 2.64
N ARG A 19 -33.47 11.07 3.50
CA ARG A 19 -34.87 11.21 3.12
C ARG A 19 -35.10 12.24 2.01
N VAL A 20 -34.36 13.35 2.01
CA VAL A 20 -34.39 14.32 0.90
C VAL A 20 -33.92 13.70 -0.42
N ARG A 21 -32.91 12.81 -0.42
CA ARG A 21 -32.50 12.10 -1.65
C ARG A 21 -33.57 11.10 -2.10
N GLU A 22 -34.08 10.27 -1.19
CA GLU A 22 -35.15 9.31 -1.50
C GLU A 22 -36.36 9.99 -2.15
N LEU A 23 -36.82 11.12 -1.58
CA LEU A 23 -37.93 11.89 -2.14
C LEU A 23 -37.57 12.57 -3.47
N GLN A 24 -36.33 13.07 -3.63
CA GLN A 24 -35.86 13.62 -4.92
C GLN A 24 -35.75 12.55 -6.01
N ASP A 25 -35.35 11.33 -5.67
CA ASP A 25 -35.21 10.23 -6.63
C ASP A 25 -36.57 9.63 -6.99
N ALA A 26 -37.51 9.54 -6.04
CA ALA A 26 -38.92 9.21 -6.32
C ALA A 26 -39.63 10.24 -7.22
N VAL A 27 -39.34 11.54 -7.04
CA VAL A 27 -39.81 12.59 -7.94
C VAL A 27 -39.21 12.45 -9.35
N LYS A 28 -37.96 12.01 -9.49
CA LYS A 28 -37.32 11.77 -10.80
C LYS A 28 -37.88 10.53 -11.51
N SER A 29 -38.22 9.46 -10.78
CA SER A 29 -38.88 8.27 -11.36
C SER A 29 -40.38 8.47 -11.60
N ALA A 30 -40.96 9.60 -11.16
CA ALA A 30 -42.40 9.87 -11.15
C ALA A 30 -43.22 8.82 -10.39
N GLU A 31 -42.59 8.11 -9.45
CA GLU A 31 -43.10 6.87 -8.87
C GLU A 31 -43.57 7.11 -7.43
N GLY A 32 -44.80 6.70 -7.11
CA GLY A 32 -45.35 6.81 -5.75
C GLY A 32 -45.99 8.16 -5.38
N GLY A 33 -46.17 9.09 -6.32
CA GLY A 33 -46.98 10.31 -6.11
C GLY A 33 -46.36 11.35 -5.15
N VAL A 34 -45.06 11.26 -4.89
CA VAL A 34 -44.31 12.24 -4.07
C VAL A 34 -44.37 13.62 -4.74
N THR A 35 -44.81 14.64 -4.00
CA THR A 35 -44.85 16.01 -4.53
C THR A 35 -43.53 16.74 -4.27
N LEU A 36 -43.21 17.72 -5.13
CA LEU A 36 -42.09 18.65 -4.90
C LEU A 36 -42.22 19.42 -3.57
N GLU A 37 -43.44 19.56 -3.05
CA GLU A 37 -43.71 20.19 -1.76
C GLU A 37 -43.25 19.33 -0.58
N GLN A 38 -43.43 18.01 -0.63
CA GLN A 38 -42.86 17.08 0.37
C GLN A 38 -41.32 17.11 0.35
N VAL A 39 -40.71 17.20 -0.84
CA VAL A 39 -39.25 17.43 -0.98
C VAL A 39 -38.86 18.76 -0.33
N ALA A 40 -39.63 19.83 -0.54
CA ALA A 40 -39.35 21.15 0.02
C ALA A 40 -39.50 21.20 1.55
N GLU A 41 -40.45 20.47 2.15
CA GLU A 41 -40.61 20.39 3.60
C GLU A 41 -39.43 19.68 4.28
N GLU A 42 -39.02 18.49 3.78
CA GLU A 42 -37.85 17.79 4.33
C GLU A 42 -36.54 18.55 4.03
N LEU A 43 -36.43 19.27 2.91
CA LEU A 43 -35.30 20.17 2.65
C LEU A 43 -35.25 21.34 3.64
N LYS A 44 -36.40 21.96 3.95
CA LYS A 44 -36.54 23.05 4.94
C LYS A 44 -36.20 22.57 6.35
N LYS A 45 -36.61 21.35 6.71
CA LYS A 45 -36.25 20.65 7.95
C LYS A 45 -34.74 20.36 8.01
N LEU A 46 -34.14 19.82 6.95
CA LEU A 46 -32.69 19.61 6.83
C LEU A 46 -31.90 20.93 6.97
N MET A 47 -32.37 22.03 6.36
CA MET A 47 -31.75 23.35 6.52
C MET A 47 -31.88 23.89 7.95
N ALA A 48 -33.02 23.69 8.62
CA ALA A 48 -33.20 24.06 10.02
C ALA A 48 -32.23 23.29 10.95
N LEU A 49 -32.10 21.98 10.77
CA LEU A 49 -31.16 21.14 11.52
C LEU A 49 -29.70 21.58 11.28
N ARG A 50 -29.30 21.83 10.03
CA ARG A 50 -27.94 22.34 9.71
C ARG A 50 -27.67 23.73 10.32
N LYS A 51 -28.69 24.59 10.43
CA LYS A 51 -28.59 25.89 11.11
C LYS A 51 -28.45 25.71 12.63
N GLU A 52 -29.11 24.72 13.21
CA GLU A 52 -28.98 24.34 14.62
C GLU A 52 -27.58 23.76 14.92
N LEU A 53 -26.97 23.05 13.96
CA LEU A 53 -25.60 22.53 14.08
C LEU A 53 -24.56 23.65 13.97
N LEU A 54 -24.78 24.63 13.10
CA LEU A 54 -23.98 25.86 13.00
C LEU A 54 -24.11 26.78 14.22
N ALA A 55 -25.18 26.61 15.02
CA ALA A 55 -25.39 27.32 16.28
C ALA A 55 -24.92 26.53 17.51
N TRP A 56 -24.37 25.32 17.33
CA TRP A 56 -23.96 24.46 18.44
C TRP A 56 -22.68 24.98 19.09
N PRO A 57 -22.64 25.21 20.43
CA PRO A 57 -21.44 25.71 21.10
C PRO A 57 -20.30 24.68 21.02
N GLN A 58 -19.12 25.13 20.58
CA GLN A 58 -18.00 24.27 20.23
C GLN A 58 -16.95 24.17 21.35
N ASP A 59 -17.39 23.96 22.59
CA ASP A 59 -16.55 23.89 23.80
C ASP A 59 -16.72 22.55 24.54
N GLU A 60 -15.73 21.65 24.43
CA GLU A 60 -15.55 20.44 25.26
C GLU A 60 -14.05 20.05 25.26
N PRO A 61 -13.43 19.69 26.40
CA PRO A 61 -11.96 19.55 26.53
C PRO A 61 -11.40 18.10 26.38
N GLU A 62 -10.20 17.95 25.82
CA GLU A 62 -9.54 16.64 25.65
C GLU A 62 -8.97 16.03 26.94
N SER A 63 -9.19 14.72 27.16
CA SER A 63 -8.35 13.87 28.02
C SER A 63 -8.48 12.35 27.72
N ASN A 64 -7.86 11.87 26.64
CA ASN A 64 -7.58 10.43 26.38
C ASN A 64 -6.71 9.80 27.49
N ASN A 65 -6.58 8.46 27.57
CA ASN A 65 -5.52 7.72 28.30
C ASN A 65 -5.68 6.14 28.20
N GLN A 66 -4.67 5.32 28.57
CA GLN A 66 -4.65 3.81 28.55
C GLN A 66 -3.46 3.20 29.40
N ALA A 67 -3.45 1.94 29.96
CA ALA A 67 -2.27 0.98 30.13
C ALA A 67 -2.16 -0.07 31.32
N VAL A 68 -2.31 -1.39 31.10
CA VAL A 68 -1.75 -2.54 31.92
C VAL A 68 -2.14 -2.64 33.44
N SER A 69 -1.96 -3.72 34.23
CA SER A 69 -1.50 -5.15 34.07
C SER A 69 -1.87 -5.96 35.35
N PRO A 70 -1.72 -7.30 35.38
CA PRO A 70 -1.28 -7.97 36.62
C PRO A 70 -0.23 -9.08 36.44
N THR A 71 0.38 -9.53 37.55
CA THR A 71 1.39 -10.63 37.59
C THR A 71 1.17 -11.56 38.80
N SER A 72 1.48 -12.86 38.67
CA SER A 72 1.77 -13.72 39.83
C SER A 72 2.59 -14.97 39.47
N SER A 73 3.52 -15.36 40.36
CA SER A 73 4.00 -16.74 40.56
C SER A 73 4.83 -16.80 41.85
N THR A 74 5.01 -17.99 42.43
CA THR A 74 5.65 -18.20 43.75
C THR A 74 6.74 -19.27 43.69
N GLY A 75 7.76 -19.21 44.57
CA GLY A 75 8.54 -20.42 44.92
C GLY A 75 10.00 -20.31 45.35
N SER A 76 10.23 -20.50 46.67
CA SER A 76 11.21 -21.46 47.22
C SER A 76 12.76 -21.30 47.07
N LYS A 77 13.41 -21.26 48.25
CA LYS A 77 14.61 -22.04 48.70
C LYS A 77 16.05 -21.47 48.60
N LYS A 78 16.74 -21.60 49.77
CA LYS A 78 18.18 -21.92 50.04
C LYS A 78 19.27 -20.81 50.05
N LYS A 79 19.67 -20.44 51.28
CA LYS A 79 21.05 -20.48 51.87
C LYS A 79 22.27 -20.04 51.00
N LYS A 80 22.93 -18.92 51.38
CA LYS A 80 24.24 -18.93 52.12
C LYS A 80 24.84 -17.55 52.50
N LYS A 81 25.18 -17.42 53.78
CA LYS A 81 26.36 -16.77 54.41
C LYS A 81 27.25 -15.72 53.66
N LYS A 82 27.35 -14.55 54.32
CA LYS A 82 28.58 -13.86 54.84
C LYS A 82 29.30 -12.74 54.05
N ASN A 83 29.62 -11.71 54.86
CA ASN A 83 30.71 -10.70 54.78
C ASN A 83 30.61 -9.62 53.68
N LYS A 84 30.82 -8.31 53.91
CA LYS A 84 31.47 -7.45 54.96
C LYS A 84 32.88 -6.94 54.62
N LYS A 85 32.95 -5.86 53.82
CA LYS A 85 33.83 -4.65 53.86
C LYS A 85 33.43 -3.80 52.63
N LYS A 86 33.28 -2.47 52.64
CA LYS A 86 33.69 -1.34 53.52
C LYS A 86 35.19 -1.00 53.53
N SER A 87 35.60 -0.17 52.57
CA SER A 87 36.48 1.01 52.74
C SER A 87 36.47 1.85 51.45
N ALA A 88 36.63 3.17 51.57
CA ALA A 88 36.78 4.12 50.46
C ALA A 88 37.97 5.06 50.75
N SER A 89 38.23 5.98 49.81
CA SER A 89 39.02 7.22 49.95
C SER A 89 40.56 7.17 49.82
N VAL A 90 41.07 8.05 48.92
CA VAL A 90 42.16 9.05 49.15
C VAL A 90 43.60 8.47 49.19
N GLU A 91 44.68 9.09 48.66
CA GLU A 91 45.10 10.52 48.53
C GLU A 91 46.09 10.80 47.34
N SER A 92 46.35 12.09 47.08
CA SER A 92 47.63 12.75 46.67
C SER A 92 48.30 12.57 45.28
N LEU A 93 48.41 13.73 44.61
CA LEU A 93 49.40 14.31 43.66
C LEU A 93 50.87 14.32 44.23
N PRO A 94 51.94 14.91 43.60
CA PRO A 94 51.99 15.88 42.49
C PRO A 94 53.15 15.85 41.43
N GLU A 95 53.01 16.72 40.42
CA GLU A 95 53.99 17.63 39.75
C GLU A 95 55.23 17.20 38.92
N ALA A 96 55.43 18.02 37.86
CA ALA A 96 56.67 18.54 37.21
C ALA A 96 57.09 18.01 35.81
N ASP A 97 57.63 18.83 34.88
CA ASP A 97 57.49 20.28 34.56
C ASP A 97 58.13 20.60 33.16
N VAL A 98 57.89 21.82 32.63
CA VAL A 98 58.62 22.55 31.55
C VAL A 98 58.40 22.13 30.07
N ALA A 99 58.36 23.15 29.18
CA ALA A 99 58.16 23.11 27.72
C ALA A 99 59.46 23.63 26.98
N PRO A 100 59.50 24.34 25.81
CA PRO A 100 58.47 24.80 24.87
C PRO A 100 58.76 24.55 23.35
N VAL A 101 57.85 25.05 22.50
CA VAL A 101 57.94 25.15 21.03
C VAL A 101 58.61 26.48 20.61
N PRO A 102 59.16 26.58 19.38
CA PRO A 102 58.94 27.79 18.58
C PRO A 102 58.41 27.51 17.16
N SER A 103 57.75 28.50 16.57
CA SER A 103 57.16 28.51 15.21
C SER A 103 57.61 29.76 14.46
N ASN A 104 57.77 29.71 13.13
CA ASN A 104 57.46 30.87 12.27
C ASN A 104 57.40 30.59 10.74
N GLN A 105 56.71 31.51 10.05
CA GLN A 105 56.88 31.98 8.65
C GLN A 105 56.44 31.14 7.43
N GLU A 106 55.18 31.36 7.04
CA GLU A 106 54.68 31.92 5.75
C GLU A 106 55.65 32.75 4.86
N PRO A 107 55.26 33.19 3.63
CA PRO A 107 54.31 32.63 2.62
C PRO A 107 54.87 32.73 1.16
N VAL A 108 54.03 32.56 0.11
CA VAL A 108 53.88 33.40 -1.13
C VAL A 108 53.15 32.65 -2.26
N ALA A 109 52.05 33.25 -2.76
CA ALA A 109 51.48 33.35 -4.13
C ALA A 109 51.46 32.12 -5.11
N GLU A 110 50.69 32.08 -6.22
CA GLU A 110 49.83 33.07 -6.93
C GLU A 110 48.82 32.34 -7.86
N GLU A 111 47.75 33.02 -8.33
CA GLU A 111 46.92 32.73 -9.54
C GLU A 111 46.15 31.37 -9.67
N SER A 112 45.05 31.21 -10.44
CA SER A 112 44.02 32.11 -11.03
C SER A 112 42.85 31.28 -11.64
N VAL A 113 41.66 31.89 -11.84
CA VAL A 113 40.69 31.74 -12.99
C VAL A 113 40.15 30.33 -13.37
N GLU A 114 38.93 30.05 -13.85
CA GLU A 114 37.57 30.65 -13.95
C GLU A 114 36.64 29.58 -14.62
N VAL A 115 35.31 29.81 -14.76
CA VAL A 115 34.32 29.03 -15.60
C VAL A 115 33.98 27.62 -15.02
N LYS A 116 32.75 27.10 -14.81
CA LYS A 116 31.34 27.25 -15.31
C LYS A 116 30.93 26.14 -16.32
N GLU A 117 29.62 25.87 -16.42
CA GLU A 117 28.92 24.81 -17.20
C GLU A 117 29.05 23.39 -16.57
N GLU A 118 28.04 22.49 -16.56
CA GLU A 118 27.15 21.95 -17.61
C GLU A 118 27.94 21.15 -18.68
N ALA A 119 27.52 20.00 -19.23
CA ALA A 119 26.27 19.23 -19.17
C ALA A 119 26.62 17.68 -19.11
N VAL A 120 25.74 16.65 -19.12
CA VAL A 120 25.07 15.97 -20.27
C VAL A 120 26.08 15.42 -21.33
N VAL A 121 26.23 14.10 -21.68
CA VAL A 121 26.11 12.83 -20.89
C VAL A 121 26.99 11.56 -21.29
N THR A 122 26.60 10.58 -22.16
CA THR A 122 27.19 9.19 -22.22
C THR A 122 27.17 8.42 -23.60
N SER A 123 26.55 7.22 -23.77
CA SER A 123 26.42 6.39 -25.05
C SER A 123 25.57 5.07 -24.93
N ASN A 124 24.68 4.69 -25.89
CA ASN A 124 23.87 3.42 -25.97
C ASN A 124 24.25 2.46 -27.13
N GLN A 125 23.93 1.16 -27.00
CA GLN A 125 23.72 0.12 -28.04
C GLN A 125 23.28 -1.18 -27.31
N ASP A 126 22.23 -1.93 -27.64
CA ASP A 126 21.66 -2.51 -28.89
C ASP A 126 22.11 -3.96 -29.12
N GLU A 127 21.14 -4.88 -29.17
CA GLU A 127 21.16 -6.11 -30.00
C GLU A 127 19.73 -6.69 -30.10
N GLU A 128 19.39 -7.30 -31.23
CA GLU A 128 18.03 -7.70 -31.63
C GLU A 128 17.76 -9.21 -31.43
N GLU A 129 16.50 -9.63 -31.33
CA GLU A 129 15.80 -10.39 -32.41
C GLU A 129 14.44 -11.01 -31.96
N VAL A 130 13.42 -10.77 -32.79
CA VAL A 130 12.47 -11.71 -33.41
C VAL A 130 11.90 -12.89 -32.58
N VAL A 131 10.55 -12.98 -32.53
CA VAL A 131 9.72 -14.11 -33.08
C VAL A 131 8.23 -13.71 -33.08
N GLU A 132 7.59 -13.90 -34.24
CA GLU A 132 6.19 -14.29 -34.59
C GLU A 132 5.06 -14.30 -33.53
N GLU A 133 3.75 -14.14 -33.85
CA GLU A 133 2.98 -13.65 -35.02
C GLU A 133 1.46 -13.67 -34.63
N VAL A 134 0.56 -13.14 -35.49
CA VAL A 134 -0.91 -13.35 -35.56
C VAL A 134 -1.78 -12.87 -34.38
N ILE A 135 -2.62 -11.86 -34.63
CA ILE A 135 -4.10 -11.97 -34.71
C ILE A 135 -4.71 -10.62 -35.15
N GLU A 136 -5.55 -10.66 -36.18
CA GLU A 136 -6.37 -9.54 -36.69
C GLU A 136 -7.58 -9.27 -35.76
N THR A 137 -8.46 -8.26 -35.91
CA THR A 137 -8.95 -7.53 -37.10
C THR A 137 -9.63 -6.20 -36.73
N VAL A 138 -9.63 -5.25 -37.68
CA VAL A 138 -10.69 -4.26 -38.01
C VAL A 138 -11.24 -3.30 -36.93
N GLU A 139 -11.03 -2.00 -37.15
CA GLU A 139 -12.13 -1.02 -37.34
C GLU A 139 -11.61 0.27 -38.03
N THR A 140 -12.24 0.71 -39.15
CA THR A 140 -11.92 1.96 -39.88
C THR A 140 -13.15 2.51 -40.65
N THR A 141 -13.20 3.82 -40.89
CA THR A 141 -14.42 4.59 -41.21
C THR A 141 -14.49 5.23 -42.62
N VAL A 142 -15.70 5.24 -43.21
CA VAL A 142 -16.37 6.33 -43.99
C VAL A 142 -15.76 6.86 -45.32
N THR A 143 -16.58 6.83 -46.40
CA THR A 143 -16.65 7.64 -47.67
C THR A 143 -17.85 7.10 -48.52
N GLU A 144 -18.53 7.73 -49.49
CA GLU A 144 -18.91 9.11 -49.93
C GLU A 144 -20.11 8.95 -50.94
N VAL A 145 -21.07 9.87 -51.20
CA VAL A 145 -21.10 11.21 -51.88
C VAL A 145 -20.80 11.12 -53.40
N PRO A 146 -21.51 11.77 -54.36
CA PRO A 146 -22.29 13.05 -54.36
C PRO A 146 -23.81 12.86 -54.75
N THR A 147 -24.65 13.75 -55.34
CA THR A 147 -24.51 15.03 -56.12
C THR A 147 -25.84 15.82 -56.23
N GLU A 148 -25.79 17.17 -56.29
CA GLU A 148 -26.56 18.17 -57.12
C GLU A 148 -28.13 18.13 -57.27
N ALA A 149 -28.88 19.23 -57.56
CA ALA A 149 -28.54 20.57 -58.08
C ALA A 149 -29.49 21.73 -57.62
N GLU A 150 -28.98 22.98 -57.69
CA GLU A 150 -29.56 24.34 -58.01
C GLU A 150 -30.96 24.81 -57.51
N SER A 151 -31.27 26.06 -57.10
CA SER A 151 -30.64 27.43 -57.10
C SER A 151 -31.14 28.45 -58.15
N THR A 152 -31.86 29.50 -57.72
CA THR A 152 -31.95 30.89 -58.30
C THR A 152 -32.87 31.75 -57.38
N VAL A 153 -32.68 33.04 -57.00
CA VAL A 153 -31.83 34.19 -57.43
C VAL A 153 -32.35 34.83 -58.74
N GLU A 154 -32.74 36.10 -58.88
CA GLU A 154 -32.56 37.35 -58.09
C GLU A 154 -33.57 38.48 -58.52
N VAL A 155 -33.41 39.72 -58.00
CA VAL A 155 -33.77 41.04 -58.60
C VAL A 155 -35.26 41.49 -58.72
N ILE A 156 -35.66 42.75 -58.47
CA ILE A 156 -35.32 43.78 -57.45
C ILE A 156 -36.30 45.00 -57.55
N GLU A 157 -36.91 45.41 -56.43
CA GLU A 157 -37.40 46.78 -56.09
C GLU A 157 -37.32 46.87 -54.53
N VAL A 158 -36.54 47.72 -53.83
CA VAL A 158 -36.29 49.19 -53.87
C VAL A 158 -37.49 49.97 -53.30
N THR A 159 -37.48 50.71 -52.18
CA THR A 159 -36.53 50.97 -51.05
C THR A 159 -37.31 51.78 -49.97
N GLU A 160 -36.99 51.91 -48.67
CA GLU A 160 -36.13 51.24 -47.65
C GLU A 160 -36.27 52.05 -46.30
N VAL A 161 -35.55 51.69 -45.23
CA VAL A 161 -35.18 52.54 -44.05
C VAL A 161 -36.25 52.89 -42.96
N ILE A 162 -36.11 52.27 -41.75
CA ILE A 162 -36.42 52.80 -40.36
C ILE A 162 -37.94 52.98 -39.97
N GLU A 163 -38.47 52.72 -38.74
CA GLU A 163 -37.99 52.29 -37.39
C GLU A 163 -39.11 51.56 -36.54
N GLU A 164 -38.76 51.22 -35.28
CA GLU A 164 -39.46 50.79 -34.02
C GLU A 164 -40.96 51.19 -33.72
N ALA A 165 -41.73 50.68 -32.72
CA ALA A 165 -41.66 49.60 -31.68
C ALA A 165 -43.05 49.37 -30.96
N GLU A 166 -43.09 48.61 -29.83
CA GLU A 166 -44.15 48.55 -28.75
C GLU A 166 -45.54 47.89 -29.07
N ASP A 167 -46.39 47.38 -28.14
CA ASP A 167 -46.22 46.59 -26.88
C ASP A 167 -47.58 45.94 -26.39
N GLU A 168 -47.53 45.03 -25.38
CA GLU A 168 -48.60 44.57 -24.41
C GLU A 168 -50.02 43.99 -24.75
N ALA A 169 -50.56 43.18 -23.77
CA ALA A 169 -51.96 43.03 -23.26
C ALA A 169 -53.05 42.02 -23.80
N GLU A 170 -53.28 40.94 -23.01
CA GLU A 170 -54.52 40.54 -22.25
C GLU A 170 -55.87 40.02 -22.89
N ALA A 171 -56.55 39.09 -22.17
CA ALA A 171 -57.98 38.61 -22.22
C ALA A 171 -58.50 37.70 -23.39
N ALA A 172 -59.57 36.86 -23.30
CA ALA A 172 -60.26 36.13 -22.18
C ALA A 172 -61.38 35.12 -22.67
N VAL A 173 -61.56 33.97 -21.96
CA VAL A 173 -62.82 33.33 -21.45
C VAL A 173 -63.94 32.67 -22.37
N GLU A 174 -64.59 31.59 -21.84
CA GLU A 174 -65.92 30.92 -22.18
C GLU A 174 -66.11 30.15 -23.53
N ALA A 175 -67.02 29.16 -23.77
CA ALA A 175 -67.93 28.22 -23.03
C ALA A 175 -68.39 27.06 -24.01
N GLU A 176 -69.38 26.14 -23.90
CA GLU A 176 -70.45 25.71 -22.93
C GLU A 176 -71.07 24.31 -23.32
N ALA A 177 -71.76 23.59 -22.40
CA ALA A 177 -72.95 22.67 -22.56
C ALA A 177 -72.95 21.38 -23.48
N ASP A 178 -73.82 20.32 -23.36
CA ASP A 178 -74.78 19.83 -22.31
C ASP A 178 -75.34 18.37 -22.55
N ALA A 179 -76.12 17.83 -21.57
CA ALA A 179 -77.25 16.85 -21.63
C ALA A 179 -77.10 15.27 -21.51
N GLU A 180 -78.19 14.60 -21.07
CA GLU A 180 -78.33 13.23 -20.46
C GLU A 180 -79.45 12.35 -21.17
N PRO A 181 -80.23 11.32 -20.65
CA PRO A 181 -80.45 10.74 -19.28
C PRO A 181 -80.70 9.17 -19.08
N GLU A 182 -80.61 8.70 -17.82
CA GLU A 182 -81.34 7.64 -17.02
C GLU A 182 -81.81 6.19 -17.43
N ALA A 183 -81.48 5.15 -16.61
CA ALA A 183 -82.27 4.36 -15.60
C ALA A 183 -82.24 2.76 -15.56
N HIS A 184 -81.88 2.16 -14.41
CA HIS A 184 -82.31 0.85 -13.80
C HIS A 184 -82.68 -0.46 -14.58
N THR A 185 -82.27 -1.63 -14.04
CA THR A 185 -83.17 -2.67 -13.46
C THR A 185 -82.42 -3.76 -12.65
N GLU A 186 -83.13 -4.52 -11.82
CA GLU A 186 -82.61 -5.50 -10.82
C GLU A 186 -82.71 -6.97 -11.27
N THR A 187 -81.97 -7.91 -10.62
CA THR A 187 -82.58 -9.12 -9.98
C THR A 187 -81.61 -9.97 -9.13
N GLU A 188 -82.16 -10.46 -8.02
CA GLU A 188 -81.91 -11.63 -7.13
C GLU A 188 -80.60 -12.47 -7.21
N THR A 189 -79.91 -12.90 -6.13
CA THR A 189 -80.25 -13.51 -4.80
C THR A 189 -80.26 -15.07 -4.81
N ILE A 190 -80.03 -15.70 -3.64
CA ILE A 190 -80.17 -17.15 -3.28
C ILE A 190 -78.93 -18.05 -3.57
N VAL A 191 -78.49 -19.03 -2.73
CA VAL A 191 -78.41 -19.21 -1.25
C VAL A 191 -77.61 -20.52 -0.93
N ALA A 192 -77.37 -20.81 0.36
CA ALA A 192 -76.82 -22.05 0.98
C ALA A 192 -75.27 -22.15 0.98
N THR A 193 -74.54 -22.48 2.06
CA THR A 193 -74.69 -23.50 3.14
C THR A 193 -74.56 -24.93 2.59
N GLU A 194 -73.82 -25.87 3.18
CA GLU A 194 -73.36 -26.02 4.58
C GLU A 194 -72.15 -27.00 4.68
N THR A 195 -71.45 -27.00 5.82
CA THR A 195 -70.58 -28.06 6.43
C THR A 195 -69.04 -28.02 6.34
N GLU A 196 -68.44 -28.45 7.47
CA GLU A 196 -67.11 -29.03 7.74
C GLU A 196 -65.90 -28.66 6.85
N VAL A 197 -64.98 -27.87 7.43
CA VAL A 197 -63.53 -27.99 7.16
C VAL A 197 -62.76 -27.99 8.49
N GLU A 198 -62.30 -29.18 8.87
CA GLU A 198 -61.24 -29.38 9.87
C GLU A 198 -59.85 -29.19 9.20
N GLU A 199 -58.79 -28.95 9.98
CA GLU A 199 -57.38 -28.95 9.53
C GLU A 199 -56.96 -28.07 8.32
N THR A 200 -57.17 -26.74 8.39
CA THR A 200 -56.29 -25.78 7.69
C THR A 200 -55.75 -24.64 8.55
N ALA A 201 -55.94 -24.69 9.88
CA ALA A 201 -55.31 -23.75 10.83
C ALA A 201 -53.78 -23.74 10.63
N SER A 202 -53.28 -22.60 10.17
CA SER A 202 -51.99 -22.45 9.53
C SER A 202 -50.82 -22.65 10.51
N PRO A 203 -49.61 -22.96 10.01
CA PRO A 203 -48.40 -22.95 10.83
C PRO A 203 -48.08 -21.57 11.44
N LEU A 204 -48.74 -20.51 10.97
CA LEU A 204 -48.68 -19.17 11.56
C LEU A 204 -49.64 -19.05 12.75
N GLU A 205 -50.90 -19.48 12.64
CA GLU A 205 -51.88 -19.40 13.74
C GLU A 205 -51.47 -20.22 14.97
N ARG A 206 -50.94 -21.43 14.80
CA ARG A 206 -50.38 -22.19 15.95
C ARG A 206 -49.24 -21.44 16.62
N ARG A 207 -48.32 -20.86 15.83
CA ARG A 207 -47.23 -20.02 16.35
C ARG A 207 -47.72 -18.72 16.97
N LEU A 208 -48.84 -18.17 16.49
CA LEU A 208 -49.48 -16.98 17.03
C LEU A 208 -49.97 -17.24 18.45
N SER A 209 -50.72 -18.33 18.64
CA SER A 209 -51.20 -18.77 19.96
C SER A 209 -50.07 -19.18 20.90
N GLU A 210 -49.04 -19.89 20.41
CA GLU A 210 -47.83 -20.20 21.18
C GLU A 210 -47.10 -18.90 21.61
N LEU A 211 -47.03 -17.88 20.75
CA LEU A 211 -46.40 -16.60 21.07
C LEU A 211 -47.26 -15.74 22.01
N GLU A 212 -48.59 -15.74 21.87
CA GLU A 212 -49.53 -15.05 22.76
C GLU A 212 -49.53 -15.68 24.16
N GLU A 213 -49.48 -17.01 24.27
CA GLU A 213 -49.30 -17.72 25.55
C GLU A 213 -47.94 -17.39 26.18
N HIS A 214 -46.85 -17.40 25.39
CA HIS A 214 -45.52 -17.03 25.88
C HIS A 214 -45.41 -15.56 26.32
N VAL A 215 -46.04 -14.61 25.61
CA VAL A 215 -46.07 -13.19 25.99
C VAL A 215 -46.93 -12.99 27.24
N SER A 216 -48.12 -13.60 27.32
CA SER A 216 -48.99 -13.55 28.50
C SER A 216 -48.29 -14.12 29.74
N ALA A 217 -47.57 -15.25 29.58
CA ALA A 217 -46.72 -15.80 30.63
C ALA A 217 -45.59 -14.82 31.03
N ALA A 218 -44.87 -14.25 30.06
CA ALA A 218 -43.80 -13.28 30.31
C ALA A 218 -44.31 -12.04 31.07
N ASP A 219 -45.38 -11.41 30.60
CA ASP A 219 -46.01 -10.24 31.24
C ASP A 219 -46.45 -10.56 32.67
N SER A 220 -46.98 -11.76 32.94
CA SER A 220 -47.31 -12.20 34.30
C SER A 220 -46.08 -12.31 35.21
N THR A 221 -44.93 -12.75 34.69
CA THR A 221 -43.68 -12.80 35.44
C THR A 221 -43.06 -11.42 35.64
N ILE A 222 -43.14 -10.53 34.65
CA ILE A 222 -42.67 -9.14 34.74
C ILE A 222 -43.48 -8.39 35.80
N ALA A 223 -44.81 -8.44 35.73
CA ALA A 223 -45.68 -7.82 36.74
C ALA A 223 -45.42 -8.40 38.14
N THR A 224 -45.15 -9.71 38.27
CA THR A 224 -44.76 -10.31 39.54
C THR A 224 -43.46 -9.70 40.07
N LEU A 225 -42.42 -9.66 39.23
CA LEU A 225 -41.11 -9.09 39.57
C LEU A 225 -41.18 -7.60 39.91
N GLU A 226 -41.99 -6.80 39.21
CA GLU A 226 -42.23 -5.39 39.55
C GLU A 226 -42.88 -5.24 40.93
N THR A 227 -43.84 -6.10 41.29
CA THR A 227 -44.37 -6.11 42.67
C THR A 227 -43.36 -6.62 43.69
N GLU A 228 -42.29 -7.32 43.31
CA GLU A 228 -41.22 -7.73 44.23
C GLU A 228 -40.15 -6.66 44.37
N VAL A 229 -39.70 -6.02 43.28
CA VAL A 229 -38.81 -4.86 43.30
C VAL A 229 -39.42 -3.72 44.11
N THR A 230 -40.70 -3.40 43.91
CA THR A 230 -41.37 -2.35 44.69
C THR A 230 -41.65 -2.74 46.16
N LYS A 231 -41.63 -4.04 46.52
CA LYS A 231 -41.56 -4.48 47.93
C LYS A 231 -40.14 -4.31 48.48
N LEU A 232 -39.12 -4.72 47.72
CA LEU A 232 -37.71 -4.63 48.10
C LEU A 232 -37.29 -3.18 48.34
N GLU A 233 -37.59 -2.26 47.43
CA GLU A 233 -37.38 -0.81 47.63
C GLU A 233 -38.05 -0.28 48.90
N ARG A 234 -39.27 -0.74 49.21
CA ARG A 234 -39.98 -0.33 50.43
C ARG A 234 -39.33 -0.88 51.68
N THR A 235 -38.82 -2.12 51.64
CA THR A 235 -38.04 -2.68 52.76
C THR A 235 -36.67 -2.02 52.90
N GLU A 236 -36.01 -1.66 51.80
CA GLU A 236 -34.74 -0.93 51.80
C GLU A 236 -34.92 0.48 52.38
N LYS A 237 -35.93 1.24 51.92
CA LYS A 237 -36.28 2.56 52.47
C LYS A 237 -36.70 2.49 53.94
N ALA A 238 -37.38 1.41 54.36
CA ALA A 238 -37.70 1.19 55.77
C ALA A 238 -36.48 0.81 56.62
N LEU A 239 -35.54 0.01 56.09
CA LEU A 239 -34.28 -0.32 56.77
C LEU A 239 -33.37 0.89 56.89
N ALA A 240 -33.26 1.72 55.84
CA ALA A 240 -32.52 2.97 55.88
C ALA A 240 -33.09 3.93 56.94
N PHE A 241 -34.42 4.07 57.01
CA PHE A 241 -35.07 4.88 58.05
C PHE A 241 -34.85 4.32 59.48
N LEU A 242 -34.87 2.99 59.65
CA LEU A 242 -34.54 2.36 60.94
C LEU A 242 -33.06 2.55 61.32
N GLN A 243 -32.15 2.48 60.36
CA GLN A 243 -30.72 2.72 60.58
C GLN A 243 -30.44 4.20 60.90
N GLU A 244 -31.14 5.14 60.26
CA GLU A 244 -31.09 6.57 60.58
C GLU A 244 -31.64 6.85 61.99
N GLN A 245 -32.76 6.23 62.38
CA GLN A 245 -33.30 6.27 63.74
C GLN A 245 -32.33 5.68 64.78
N GLU A 246 -31.64 4.57 64.46
CA GLU A 246 -30.68 3.93 65.35
C GLU A 246 -29.38 4.74 65.48
N GLN A 247 -28.93 5.41 64.41
CA GLN A 247 -27.84 6.39 64.47
C GLN A 247 -28.21 7.62 65.31
N GLN A 248 -29.38 8.23 65.07
CA GLN A 248 -29.89 9.36 65.87
C GLN A 248 -29.99 8.99 67.37
N LYS A 249 -30.46 7.77 67.67
CA LYS A 249 -30.52 7.28 69.05
C LYS A 249 -29.14 7.06 69.67
N GLN A 250 -28.15 6.60 68.90
CA GLN A 250 -26.76 6.49 69.39
C GLN A 250 -26.14 7.86 69.66
N GLU A 251 -26.42 8.86 68.81
CA GLU A 251 -25.97 10.25 69.06
C GLU A 251 -26.63 10.84 70.32
N GLU A 252 -27.92 10.56 70.59
CA GLU A 252 -28.57 10.97 71.85
C GLU A 252 -28.04 10.21 73.08
N GLU A 253 -27.70 8.93 72.98
CA GLU A 253 -27.12 8.14 74.08
C GLU A 253 -25.63 8.49 74.33
N GLU A 254 -24.86 8.86 73.31
CA GLU A 254 -23.48 9.36 73.49
C GLU A 254 -23.47 10.78 74.09
N VAL A 255 -24.43 11.64 73.74
CA VAL A 255 -24.59 12.98 74.36
C VAL A 255 -25.04 12.90 75.82
N THR A 256 -25.80 11.89 76.23
CA THR A 256 -26.29 11.75 77.62
C THR A 256 -25.34 10.97 78.55
N THR A 257 -24.59 9.98 78.04
CA THR A 257 -23.64 9.19 78.86
C THR A 257 -22.42 9.98 79.36
N VAL A 258 -22.08 11.10 78.72
CA VAL A 258 -21.03 12.04 79.18
C VAL A 258 -21.42 12.78 80.48
N THR A 259 -22.69 12.79 80.88
CA THR A 259 -23.15 13.47 82.11
C THR A 259 -23.29 12.61 83.37
N GLU A 260 -23.24 11.26 83.29
CA GLU A 260 -23.49 10.39 84.47
C GLU A 260 -22.32 9.43 84.83
N THR A 261 -21.12 9.65 84.29
CA THR A 261 -19.96 8.75 84.48
C THR A 261 -18.78 9.38 85.28
N VAL A 262 -19.09 10.16 86.32
CA VAL A 262 -18.06 10.76 87.22
C VAL A 262 -18.09 10.21 88.66
N GLU A 263 -19.22 9.70 89.17
CA GLU A 263 -19.38 9.43 90.61
C GLU A 263 -19.86 8.01 90.96
N LYS A 264 -18.96 7.00 90.88
CA LYS A 264 -18.90 5.82 91.78
C LYS A 264 -17.77 4.83 91.47
N ILE A 265 -16.58 5.06 92.04
CA ILE A 265 -15.73 4.00 92.62
C ILE A 265 -15.09 4.56 93.91
N VAL A 266 -14.88 3.68 94.89
CA VAL A 266 -14.17 3.82 96.19
C VAL A 266 -15.11 3.89 97.40
N ASP A 267 -14.90 2.90 98.29
CA ASP A 267 -15.45 2.67 99.64
C ASP A 267 -16.99 2.63 99.83
N GLY A 268 -17.54 1.73 100.64
CA GLY A 268 -16.93 0.60 101.36
C GLY A 268 -17.81 0.06 102.49
N VAL A 269 -17.36 -1.04 103.12
CA VAL A 269 -17.91 -1.64 104.36
C VAL A 269 -19.25 -2.41 104.21
N THR A 270 -19.41 -3.43 105.06
CA THR A 270 -20.41 -4.49 105.04
C THR A 270 -21.32 -4.48 106.29
N VAL A 271 -22.15 -5.52 106.44
CA VAL A 271 -22.86 -5.98 107.66
C VAL A 271 -24.20 -5.28 107.97
N VAL A 272 -25.29 -6.06 107.94
CA VAL A 272 -26.15 -6.48 109.08
C VAL A 272 -27.34 -7.28 108.52
N GLU A 273 -27.63 -8.43 109.12
CA GLU A 273 -28.79 -9.28 108.80
C GLU A 273 -29.96 -9.07 109.78
N GLU A 274 -31.12 -9.61 109.42
CA GLU A 274 -32.30 -9.92 110.25
C GLU A 274 -32.96 -8.81 111.09
N THR A 275 -34.26 -8.61 110.85
CA THR A 275 -35.29 -8.81 111.90
C THR A 275 -36.69 -8.92 111.29
N THR A 276 -37.42 -10.00 111.61
CA THR A 276 -38.87 -10.13 111.35
C THR A 276 -39.54 -10.89 112.49
N THR A 277 -40.88 -10.82 112.56
CA THR A 277 -41.76 -11.51 113.55
C THR A 277 -41.67 -10.94 114.99
N THR A 278 -42.69 -11.03 115.85
CA THR A 278 -44.05 -11.62 115.72
C THR A 278 -45.09 -10.84 116.53
N VAL A 279 -46.36 -10.90 116.14
CA VAL A 279 -47.51 -10.51 116.99
C VAL A 279 -48.06 -11.75 117.69
N THR A 280 -48.29 -11.70 119.01
CA THR A 280 -49.09 -12.68 119.75
C THR A 280 -50.05 -12.01 120.74
N LYS A 281 -51.11 -12.73 121.14
CA LYS A 281 -52.33 -12.15 121.72
C LYS A 281 -52.96 -13.08 122.78
N THR A 282 -52.97 -12.65 124.04
CA THR A 282 -53.85 -13.13 125.13
C THR A 282 -54.20 -11.90 126.00
N SER A 283 -55.42 -11.64 126.48
CA SER A 283 -56.56 -12.44 126.98
C SER A 283 -56.50 -12.67 128.50
N SER A 284 -57.48 -12.10 129.20
CA SER A 284 -57.57 -11.96 130.66
C SER A 284 -57.98 -13.24 131.39
N LYS A 285 -57.69 -13.31 132.71
CA LYS A 285 -58.48 -14.09 133.67
C LYS A 285 -58.43 -13.50 135.09
N GLN A 286 -59.46 -13.75 135.88
CA GLN A 286 -59.61 -13.35 137.29
C GLN A 286 -58.80 -14.26 138.23
N GLU A 287 -58.50 -13.80 139.45
CA GLU A 287 -59.02 -14.43 140.68
C GLU A 287 -58.90 -13.56 141.96
N LEU A 288 -59.67 -13.97 142.97
CA LEU A 288 -59.85 -13.54 144.36
C LEU A 288 -58.97 -12.43 145.00
N LEU A 289 -59.64 -11.59 145.81
CA LEU A 289 -59.40 -11.56 147.27
C LEU A 289 -60.63 -11.02 148.04
N GLU A 290 -61.04 -11.72 149.09
CA GLU A 290 -62.14 -11.31 149.98
C GLU A 290 -61.62 -10.49 151.19
N SER A 291 -62.34 -9.45 151.60
CA SER A 291 -62.21 -8.86 152.93
C SER A 291 -63.50 -8.18 153.38
N THR A 292 -64.09 -8.71 154.46
CA THR A 292 -65.34 -8.28 155.06
C THR A 292 -65.29 -6.88 155.69
N VAL A 293 -66.38 -6.12 155.59
CA VAL A 293 -67.03 -5.42 156.74
C VAL A 293 -68.43 -4.89 156.36
N VAL A 294 -69.34 -4.93 157.35
CA VAL A 294 -70.70 -4.38 157.48
C VAL A 294 -71.23 -3.43 156.39
N PHE A 295 -72.45 -3.68 155.90
CA PHE A 295 -73.11 -2.90 154.85
C PHE A 295 -74.05 -1.80 155.35
N ASP A 296 -73.86 -0.58 154.85
CA ASP A 296 -74.89 0.46 154.76
C ASP A 296 -75.65 0.28 153.42
N THR A 297 -76.92 -0.14 153.46
CA THR A 297 -77.64 -0.58 152.26
C THR A 297 -77.86 0.51 151.20
N SER A 298 -77.84 1.78 151.59
CA SER A 298 -77.92 2.93 150.69
C SER A 298 -76.66 3.13 149.84
N ALA A 299 -75.49 2.63 150.28
CA ALA A 299 -74.28 2.62 149.45
C ALA A 299 -74.42 1.61 148.30
N LEU A 300 -74.95 0.42 148.61
CA LEU A 300 -75.10 -0.72 147.69
C LEU A 300 -76.01 -0.38 146.50
N ASP A 301 -77.16 0.27 146.74
CA ASP A 301 -78.06 0.68 145.64
C ASP A 301 -77.43 1.75 144.73
N ASN A 302 -76.66 2.69 145.30
CA ASN A 302 -75.93 3.69 144.51
C ASN A 302 -74.79 3.03 143.69
N GLU A 303 -74.09 2.04 144.27
CA GLU A 303 -73.06 1.26 143.60
C GLU A 303 -73.65 0.39 142.48
N ILE A 304 -74.81 -0.24 142.68
CA ILE A 304 -75.55 -0.97 141.63
C ILE A 304 -75.99 -0.03 140.51
N ILE A 305 -76.39 1.21 140.81
CA ILE A 305 -76.73 2.21 139.79
C ILE A 305 -75.48 2.68 139.03
N ALA A 306 -74.35 2.86 139.72
CA ALA A 306 -73.06 3.17 139.10
C ALA A 306 -72.60 2.04 138.17
N LEU A 307 -72.55 0.80 138.66
CA LEU A 307 -72.16 -0.40 137.89
C LEU A 307 -73.08 -0.65 136.70
N LYS A 308 -74.40 -0.39 136.80
CA LYS A 308 -75.31 -0.47 135.64
C LYS A 308 -75.01 0.61 134.60
N LYS A 309 -74.72 1.85 135.03
CA LYS A 309 -74.36 2.96 134.15
C LYS A 309 -73.00 2.73 133.47
N GLU A 310 -72.06 2.11 134.18
CA GLU A 310 -70.75 1.69 133.70
C GLU A 310 -70.86 0.55 132.69
N LEU A 311 -71.60 -0.52 133.02
CA LEU A 311 -71.91 -1.64 132.13
C LEU A 311 -72.62 -1.19 130.84
N ASP A 312 -73.57 -0.26 130.92
CA ASP A 312 -74.22 0.33 129.73
C ASP A 312 -73.33 1.40 129.04
N GLY A 313 -72.20 1.77 129.64
CA GLY A 313 -71.07 2.46 129.00
C GLY A 313 -70.21 1.47 128.22
N GLU A 314 -69.68 0.44 128.89
CA GLU A 314 -68.92 -0.68 128.30
C GLU A 314 -69.66 -1.31 127.12
N ARG A 315 -70.98 -1.51 127.22
CA ARG A 315 -71.80 -2.05 126.11
C ARG A 315 -71.83 -1.13 124.90
N LYS A 316 -71.91 0.20 125.09
CA LYS A 316 -71.83 1.17 124.00
C LYS A 316 -70.42 1.21 123.40
N GLU A 317 -69.40 1.07 124.24
CA GLU A 317 -68.01 0.97 123.81
C GLU A 317 -67.75 -0.33 123.02
N ILE A 318 -68.22 -1.49 123.49
CA ILE A 318 -68.17 -2.77 122.78
C ILE A 318 -68.92 -2.69 121.44
N ILE A 319 -70.07 -2.00 121.35
CA ILE A 319 -70.75 -1.76 120.08
C ILE A 319 -69.92 -0.86 119.16
N SER A 320 -69.28 0.18 119.70
CA SER A 320 -68.35 1.06 118.97
C SER A 320 -67.11 0.32 118.46
N LEU A 321 -66.48 -0.49 119.30
CA LEU A 321 -65.33 -1.34 119.00
C LEU A 321 -65.68 -2.42 117.98
N ASN A 322 -66.87 -3.03 118.04
CA ASN A 322 -67.33 -3.97 117.00
C ASN A 322 -67.58 -3.27 115.66
N LYS A 323 -68.13 -2.03 115.67
CA LYS A 323 -68.26 -1.22 114.45
C LYS A 323 -66.90 -0.83 113.88
N SER A 324 -65.94 -0.45 114.73
CA SER A 324 -64.55 -0.17 114.35
C SER A 324 -63.86 -1.40 113.75
N ASN A 325 -63.95 -2.57 114.40
CA ASN A 325 -63.42 -3.84 113.89
C ASN A 325 -64.06 -4.25 112.55
N LYS A 326 -65.35 -3.96 112.31
CA LYS A 326 -65.99 -4.20 111.02
C LYS A 326 -65.39 -3.32 109.92
N LEU A 327 -65.24 -2.01 110.18
CA LEU A 327 -64.61 -1.07 109.27
C LEU A 327 -63.13 -1.41 109.01
N LEU A 328 -62.41 -1.91 110.03
CA LEU A 328 -61.00 -2.30 109.91
C LEU A 328 -60.83 -3.59 109.08
N LYS A 329 -61.74 -4.56 109.20
CA LYS A 329 -61.77 -5.71 108.28
C LYS A 329 -62.16 -5.32 106.86
N GLU A 330 -63.01 -4.31 106.70
CA GLU A 330 -63.39 -3.77 105.38
C GLU A 330 -62.21 -3.04 104.72
N SER A 331 -61.38 -2.30 105.48
CA SER A 331 -60.15 -1.69 104.96
C SER A 331 -59.00 -2.70 104.76
N GLU A 332 -58.88 -3.73 105.60
CA GLU A 332 -57.97 -4.86 105.37
C GLU A 332 -58.32 -5.57 104.05
N ALA A 333 -59.61 -5.83 103.80
CA ALA A 333 -60.07 -6.45 102.56
C ALA A 333 -59.88 -5.58 101.30
N THR A 334 -59.85 -4.24 101.40
CA THR A 334 -59.48 -3.37 100.27
C THR A 334 -57.97 -3.27 100.08
N LEU A 335 -57.17 -3.29 101.16
CA LEU A 335 -55.71 -3.35 101.10
C LEU A 335 -55.18 -4.66 100.50
N VAL A 336 -55.79 -5.80 100.82
CA VAL A 336 -55.45 -7.08 100.18
C VAL A 336 -55.73 -7.03 98.66
N LYS A 337 -56.87 -6.45 98.25
CA LYS A 337 -57.21 -6.28 96.83
C LYS A 337 -56.28 -5.33 96.09
N SER A 338 -55.83 -4.24 96.71
CA SER A 338 -54.85 -3.35 96.09
C SER A 338 -53.45 -3.99 96.00
N LEU A 339 -53.03 -4.76 97.02
CA LEU A 339 -51.80 -5.55 96.97
C LEU A 339 -51.83 -6.64 95.89
N GLU A 340 -52.97 -7.31 95.67
CA GLU A 340 -53.13 -8.25 94.54
C GLU A 340 -53.07 -7.55 93.18
N LYS A 341 -53.65 -6.35 93.05
CA LYS A 341 -53.55 -5.54 91.83
C LYS A 341 -52.11 -5.14 91.53
N VAL A 342 -51.40 -4.57 92.52
CA VAL A 342 -49.98 -4.19 92.40
C VAL A 342 -49.09 -5.39 92.08
N ARG A 343 -49.37 -6.58 92.63
CA ARG A 343 -48.63 -7.82 92.29
C ARG A 343 -48.83 -8.26 90.85
N LYS A 344 -50.03 -8.08 90.27
CA LYS A 344 -50.28 -8.36 88.84
C LYS A 344 -49.57 -7.35 87.95
N GLU A 345 -49.71 -6.06 88.26
CA GLU A 345 -49.05 -4.97 87.53
C GLU A 345 -47.52 -5.13 87.55
N LEU A 346 -46.94 -5.55 88.68
CA LEU A 346 -45.52 -5.87 88.80
C LEU A 346 -45.12 -7.10 87.97
N ALA A 347 -45.94 -8.16 87.96
CA ALA A 347 -45.67 -9.35 87.15
C ALA A 347 -45.70 -9.01 85.64
N GLU A 348 -46.72 -8.27 85.20
CA GLU A 348 -46.86 -7.76 83.83
C GLU A 348 -45.66 -6.87 83.44
N PHE A 349 -45.24 -5.97 84.33
CA PHE A 349 -44.05 -5.13 84.14
C PHE A 349 -42.76 -5.97 84.03
N THR A 350 -42.55 -6.98 84.88
CA THR A 350 -41.37 -7.87 84.76
C THR A 350 -41.38 -8.70 83.48
N SER A 351 -42.56 -9.13 83.00
CA SER A 351 -42.69 -9.82 81.71
C SER A 351 -42.32 -8.90 80.56
N SER A 352 -42.89 -7.69 80.54
CA SER A 352 -42.60 -6.66 79.53
C SER A 352 -41.12 -6.28 79.50
N ASN A 353 -40.50 -6.07 80.67
CA ASN A 353 -39.06 -5.80 80.77
C ASN A 353 -38.21 -6.96 80.21
N SER A 354 -38.63 -8.22 80.44
CA SER A 354 -37.94 -9.39 79.86
C SER A 354 -38.04 -9.48 78.33
N GLU A 355 -39.07 -8.87 77.73
CA GLU A 355 -39.20 -8.75 76.27
C GLU A 355 -38.40 -7.57 75.72
N LEU A 356 -38.35 -6.44 76.44
CA LEU A 356 -37.51 -5.29 76.07
C LEU A 356 -36.03 -5.69 76.05
N VAL A 357 -35.54 -6.38 77.09
CA VAL A 357 -34.15 -6.90 77.11
C VAL A 357 -33.85 -7.84 75.93
N LYS A 358 -34.81 -8.69 75.52
CA LYS A 358 -34.66 -9.55 74.34
C LYS A 358 -34.63 -8.77 73.02
N LYS A 359 -35.36 -7.65 72.93
CA LYS A 359 -35.38 -6.76 71.77
C LYS A 359 -34.08 -5.96 71.67
N VAL A 360 -33.58 -5.42 72.78
CA VAL A 360 -32.27 -4.75 72.84
C VAL A 360 -31.15 -5.70 72.43
N ALA A 361 -31.08 -6.91 73.01
CA ALA A 361 -30.10 -7.95 72.65
C ALA A 361 -30.31 -8.60 71.26
N ALA A 362 -31.28 -8.10 70.48
CA ALA A 362 -31.45 -8.38 69.06
C ALA A 362 -30.99 -7.18 68.21
N ALA A 363 -31.35 -5.95 68.59
CA ALA A 363 -30.84 -4.70 68.01
C ALA A 363 -29.29 -4.63 68.06
N GLU A 364 -28.67 -4.89 69.21
CA GLU A 364 -27.21 -4.98 69.38
C GLU A 364 -26.53 -5.92 68.35
N LYS A 365 -27.24 -6.97 67.90
CA LYS A 365 -26.72 -7.94 66.92
C LYS A 365 -26.91 -7.49 65.48
N THR A 366 -28.03 -6.85 65.15
CA THR A 366 -28.21 -6.23 63.83
C THR A 366 -27.25 -5.05 63.67
N GLU A 367 -27.06 -4.26 64.71
CA GLU A 367 -26.10 -3.17 64.75
C GLU A 367 -24.65 -3.65 64.58
N ALA A 368 -24.24 -4.69 65.32
CA ALA A 368 -22.91 -5.29 65.15
C ALA A 368 -22.68 -5.88 63.74
N PHE A 369 -23.73 -6.40 63.10
CA PHE A 369 -23.68 -6.84 61.71
C PHE A 369 -23.55 -5.65 60.73
N LEU A 370 -24.32 -4.58 60.94
CA LEU A 370 -24.23 -3.35 60.12
C LEU A 370 -22.84 -2.70 60.24
N ARG A 371 -22.27 -2.58 61.44
CA ARG A 371 -20.89 -2.10 61.64
C ARG A 371 -19.85 -2.94 60.87
N ALA A 372 -20.05 -4.26 60.81
CA ALA A 372 -19.17 -5.17 60.06
C ALA A 372 -19.29 -5.01 58.53
N GLU A 373 -20.51 -4.86 58.00
CA GLU A 373 -20.70 -4.63 56.56
C GLU A 373 -20.24 -3.22 56.15
N ILE A 374 -20.42 -2.18 56.99
CA ILE A 374 -19.82 -0.84 56.79
C ILE A 374 -18.30 -0.95 56.67
N SER A 375 -17.62 -1.62 57.60
CA SER A 375 -16.16 -1.82 57.57
C SER A 375 -15.68 -2.52 56.27
N ARG A 376 -16.51 -3.45 55.76
CA ARG A 376 -16.27 -4.18 54.51
C ARG A 376 -16.51 -3.30 53.27
N LEU A 377 -17.53 -2.45 53.29
CA LEU A 377 -17.79 -1.47 52.23
C LEU A 377 -16.70 -0.38 52.19
N GLU A 378 -16.25 0.14 53.34
CA GLU A 378 -15.10 1.05 53.42
C GLU A 378 -13.84 0.45 52.81
N THR A 379 -13.55 -0.83 53.10
CA THR A 379 -12.43 -1.55 52.50
C THR A 379 -12.58 -1.66 50.97
N SER A 380 -13.78 -2.01 50.49
CA SER A 380 -14.07 -2.09 49.05
C SER A 380 -13.99 -0.73 48.35
N ILE A 381 -14.35 0.36 49.03
CA ILE A 381 -14.22 1.73 48.52
C ILE A 381 -12.74 2.11 48.42
N GLN A 382 -11.89 1.74 49.39
CA GLN A 382 -10.45 1.99 49.32
C GLN A 382 -9.79 1.20 48.18
N GLU A 383 -10.13 -0.07 48.01
CA GLU A 383 -9.66 -0.87 46.87
C GLU A 383 -10.07 -0.27 45.52
N ALA A 384 -11.30 0.26 45.42
CA ALA A 384 -11.77 0.97 44.23
C ALA A 384 -11.03 2.31 44.00
N GLN A 385 -10.71 3.07 45.06
CA GLN A 385 -9.92 4.30 44.95
C GLN A 385 -8.48 4.03 44.49
N ASP A 386 -7.83 3.00 45.06
CA ASP A 386 -6.49 2.59 44.66
C ASP A 386 -6.47 2.07 43.21
N ALA A 387 -7.49 1.30 42.81
CA ALA A 387 -7.68 0.88 41.42
C ALA A 387 -7.93 2.07 40.47
N VAL A 388 -8.61 3.14 40.91
CA VAL A 388 -8.77 4.39 40.14
C VAL A 388 -7.44 5.16 40.05
N LEU A 389 -6.60 5.14 41.09
CA LEU A 389 -5.27 5.76 41.06
C LEU A 389 -4.29 4.99 40.18
N GLU A 390 -4.28 3.65 40.23
CA GLU A 390 -3.56 2.84 39.26
C GLU A 390 -4.12 3.07 37.86
N ASN A 391 -5.44 3.07 37.68
CA ASN A 391 -6.08 3.43 36.41
C ASN A 391 -5.80 4.87 35.95
N LYS A 392 -5.30 5.77 36.80
CA LYS A 392 -4.86 7.13 36.43
C LYS A 392 -3.35 7.20 36.11
N MET A 393 -2.56 6.30 36.71
CA MET A 393 -1.12 6.16 36.47
C MET A 393 -0.78 5.31 35.26
N SER A 394 -1.54 4.24 35.02
CA SER A 394 -1.56 3.49 33.76
C SER A 394 -1.77 4.48 32.62
N PHE A 395 -2.93 5.10 32.67
CA PHE A 395 -3.48 6.09 31.78
C PHE A 395 -2.43 7.04 31.20
N ARG A 396 -1.74 7.81 32.06
CA ARG A 396 -0.71 8.78 31.66
C ARG A 396 0.41 8.20 30.78
N LYS A 397 0.74 6.92 30.92
CA LYS A 397 1.83 6.27 30.17
C LYS A 397 1.51 6.17 28.68
N LEU A 398 0.24 5.99 28.30
CA LEU A 398 -0.16 5.86 26.90
C LEU A 398 -0.81 7.13 26.32
N TRP A 399 -1.15 8.15 27.11
CA TRP A 399 -1.11 9.54 26.60
C TRP A 399 0.29 9.83 26.06
N LYS A 400 1.33 9.60 26.87
CA LYS A 400 2.72 9.80 26.46
C LYS A 400 3.11 8.92 25.26
N SER A 401 2.78 7.63 25.26
CA SER A 401 3.08 6.78 24.11
C SER A 401 2.30 7.13 22.84
N LEU A 402 1.12 7.76 22.97
CA LEU A 402 0.39 8.30 21.82
C LEU A 402 1.13 9.52 21.25
N ASP A 403 1.67 10.39 22.09
CA ASP A 403 2.45 11.55 21.64
C ASP A 403 3.83 11.16 21.10
N ASP A 404 4.51 10.18 21.70
CA ASP A 404 5.72 9.56 21.15
C ASP A 404 5.42 8.92 19.77
N ALA A 405 4.24 8.31 19.59
CA ALA A 405 3.80 7.76 18.31
C ALA A 405 3.43 8.84 17.28
N LYS A 406 2.79 9.95 17.67
CA LYS A 406 2.56 11.13 16.81
C LYS A 406 3.91 11.68 16.32
N ALA A 407 4.88 11.86 17.22
CA ALA A 407 6.22 12.36 16.94
C ALA A 407 7.08 11.39 16.11
N ALA A 408 6.81 10.09 16.16
CA ALA A 408 7.39 9.12 15.24
C ALA A 408 6.75 9.17 13.85
N ASN A 409 5.44 9.41 13.76
CA ASN A 409 4.72 9.44 12.49
C ASN A 409 5.04 10.70 11.66
N THR A 410 5.17 11.87 12.29
CA THR A 410 5.60 13.12 11.62
C THR A 410 6.99 13.01 11.00
N LYS A 411 7.95 12.42 11.73
CA LYS A 411 9.30 12.13 11.21
C LYS A 411 9.30 11.16 10.02
N LEU A 412 8.33 10.25 9.95
CA LEU A 412 8.17 9.35 8.81
C LEU A 412 7.53 10.06 7.61
N THR A 413 6.56 10.95 7.80
CA THR A 413 6.03 11.77 6.71
C THR A 413 7.10 12.72 6.14
N GLU A 414 7.95 13.32 6.99
CA GLU A 414 9.12 14.10 6.56
C GLU A 414 10.13 13.26 5.77
N LYS A 415 10.45 12.04 6.24
CA LYS A 415 11.37 11.14 5.52
C LYS A 415 10.82 10.70 4.16
N ASN A 416 9.52 10.40 4.08
CA ASN A 416 8.88 10.03 2.82
C ASN A 416 8.92 11.19 1.81
N ALA A 417 8.62 12.43 2.24
CA ALA A 417 8.70 13.60 1.37
C ALA A 417 10.12 13.83 0.81
N ARG A 418 11.16 13.60 1.63
CA ARG A 418 12.56 13.67 1.17
C ARG A 418 12.88 12.57 0.15
N LEU A 419 12.51 11.32 0.44
CA LEU A 419 12.69 10.20 -0.49
C LEU A 419 11.97 10.42 -1.82
N GLU A 420 10.79 11.04 -1.83
CA GLU A 420 10.13 11.44 -3.08
C GLU A 420 10.91 12.50 -3.86
N THR A 421 11.49 13.51 -3.19
CA THR A 421 12.34 14.50 -3.87
C THR A 421 13.65 13.91 -4.38
N GLU A 422 14.27 13.01 -3.62
CA GLU A 422 15.48 12.27 -4.03
C GLU A 422 15.18 11.36 -5.22
N MET A 423 14.07 10.63 -5.21
CA MET A 423 13.63 9.79 -6.34
C MET A 423 13.24 10.60 -7.58
N LYS A 424 12.68 11.81 -7.42
CA LYS A 424 12.42 12.73 -8.55
C LYS A 424 13.73 13.27 -9.13
N SER A 425 14.67 13.67 -8.27
CA SER A 425 16.01 14.13 -8.68
C SER A 425 16.79 13.02 -9.39
N GLY A 426 16.84 11.81 -8.81
CA GLY A 426 17.53 10.66 -9.41
C GLY A 426 16.90 10.18 -10.70
N ARG A 427 15.57 10.32 -10.89
CA ARG A 427 14.93 10.09 -12.19
C ARG A 427 15.28 11.16 -13.22
N ALA A 428 15.29 12.44 -12.84
CA ALA A 428 15.71 13.51 -13.74
C ALA A 428 17.20 13.38 -14.12
N GLU A 429 18.05 12.95 -13.19
CA GLU A 429 19.46 12.65 -13.44
C GLU A 429 19.63 11.39 -14.32
N ALA A 430 18.82 10.34 -14.12
CA ALA A 430 18.84 9.14 -14.98
C ALA A 430 18.29 9.40 -16.39
N GLU A 431 17.21 10.15 -16.53
CA GLU A 431 16.66 10.57 -17.84
C GLU A 431 17.64 11.49 -18.57
N LYS A 432 18.32 12.39 -17.83
CA LYS A 432 19.48 13.13 -18.32
C LYS A 432 20.61 12.18 -18.76
N VAL A 433 20.94 11.17 -17.96
CA VAL A 433 21.97 10.15 -18.24
C VAL A 433 21.60 9.19 -19.38
N GLU A 434 20.36 9.20 -19.88
CA GLU A 434 19.95 8.46 -21.09
C GLU A 434 19.93 9.31 -22.37
N LYS A 435 19.75 10.65 -22.28
CA LYS A 435 19.58 11.49 -23.49
C LYS A 435 20.83 11.62 -24.37
N ASP A 436 22.01 11.70 -23.79
CA ASP A 436 23.25 11.59 -24.58
C ASP A 436 23.77 10.16 -24.67
N ARG A 437 23.05 9.15 -24.13
CA ARG A 437 23.23 7.79 -24.66
C ARG A 437 22.85 7.77 -26.12
N ILE A 438 21.70 8.37 -26.41
CA ILE A 438 21.17 8.56 -27.75
C ILE A 438 22.03 9.57 -28.52
N ALA A 439 22.32 10.77 -27.99
CA ALA A 439 23.10 11.77 -28.74
C ALA A 439 24.53 11.32 -29.14
N ALA A 440 25.30 10.71 -28.23
CA ALA A 440 26.66 10.26 -28.56
C ALA A 440 26.69 8.93 -29.34
N ALA A 441 25.65 8.08 -29.21
CA ALA A 441 25.47 6.97 -30.15
C ALA A 441 25.16 7.51 -31.56
N ASN A 442 24.31 8.53 -31.69
CA ASN A 442 24.02 9.18 -32.96
C ASN A 442 25.27 9.83 -33.57
N GLU A 443 26.08 10.56 -32.79
CA GLU A 443 27.36 11.13 -33.24
C GLU A 443 28.31 10.02 -33.74
N ARG A 444 28.35 8.87 -33.05
CA ARG A 444 29.13 7.70 -33.48
C ARG A 444 28.55 7.01 -34.71
N ILE A 445 27.23 7.02 -34.90
CA ILE A 445 26.56 6.51 -36.10
C ILE A 445 26.88 7.42 -37.29
N GLU A 446 26.79 8.74 -37.15
CA GLU A 446 27.22 9.70 -38.19
C GLU A 446 28.71 9.52 -38.55
N GLU A 447 29.58 9.33 -37.57
CA GLU A 447 31.00 9.02 -37.82
C GLU A 447 31.16 7.72 -38.64
N LEU A 448 30.47 6.65 -38.26
CA LEU A 448 30.49 5.36 -38.98
C LEU A 448 29.88 5.46 -40.39
N GLU A 449 28.83 6.24 -40.59
CA GLU A 449 28.26 6.51 -41.93
C GLU A 449 29.25 7.25 -42.82
N THR A 450 29.97 8.26 -42.30
CA THR A 450 31.01 8.96 -43.08
C THR A 450 32.20 8.05 -43.41
N GLN A 451 32.60 7.15 -42.50
CA GLN A 451 33.63 6.13 -42.74
C GLN A 451 33.18 5.15 -43.83
N LEU A 452 31.98 4.57 -43.70
CA LEU A 452 31.41 3.63 -44.67
C LEU A 452 31.24 4.26 -46.06
N LYS A 453 30.85 5.55 -46.13
CA LYS A 453 30.78 6.32 -47.38
C LYS A 453 32.16 6.55 -48.01
N THR A 454 33.18 6.75 -47.19
CA THR A 454 34.58 6.89 -47.64
C THR A 454 35.11 5.55 -48.17
N GLU A 455 34.94 4.45 -47.43
CA GLU A 455 35.30 3.10 -47.89
C GLU A 455 34.55 2.71 -49.18
N GLN A 456 33.28 3.11 -49.34
CA GLN A 456 32.55 2.90 -50.59
C GLN A 456 33.18 3.66 -51.78
N SER A 457 33.67 4.88 -51.54
CA SER A 457 34.40 5.66 -52.56
C SER A 457 35.72 4.97 -52.93
N GLU A 458 36.55 4.62 -51.96
CA GLU A 458 37.82 3.90 -52.17
C GLU A 458 37.59 2.55 -52.88
N LYS A 459 36.56 1.80 -52.49
CA LYS A 459 36.14 0.54 -53.14
C LYS A 459 35.68 0.73 -54.58
N SER A 460 35.17 1.92 -54.95
CA SER A 460 34.85 2.26 -56.34
C SER A 460 36.11 2.60 -57.15
N GLU A 461 37.08 3.30 -56.55
CA GLU A 461 38.37 3.62 -57.16
C GLU A 461 39.23 2.37 -57.36
N VAL A 462 39.33 1.49 -56.36
CA VAL A 462 40.01 0.18 -56.47
C VAL A 462 39.38 -0.70 -57.55
N LYS A 463 38.05 -0.65 -57.73
CA LYS A 463 37.37 -1.33 -58.85
C LYS A 463 37.76 -0.74 -60.21
N ALA A 464 37.85 0.59 -60.33
CA ALA A 464 38.26 1.26 -61.56
C ALA A 464 39.72 0.93 -61.91
N LEU A 465 40.62 0.95 -60.93
CA LEU A 465 42.03 0.55 -61.09
C LEU A 465 42.17 -0.93 -61.47
N LEU A 466 41.37 -1.82 -60.88
CA LEU A 466 41.36 -3.24 -61.25
C LEU A 466 40.86 -3.45 -62.68
N ALA A 467 39.79 -2.76 -63.09
CA ALA A 467 39.30 -2.81 -64.47
C ALA A 467 40.34 -2.30 -65.48
N ALA A 468 41.04 -1.19 -65.17
CA ALA A 468 42.12 -0.67 -66.00
C ALA A 468 43.32 -1.64 -66.09
N ALA A 469 43.67 -2.33 -64.99
CA ALA A 469 44.71 -3.36 -64.98
C ALA A 469 44.31 -4.62 -65.75
N GLU A 470 43.02 -4.99 -65.76
CA GLU A 470 42.50 -6.05 -66.63
C GLU A 470 42.49 -5.63 -68.11
N GLU A 471 42.14 -4.39 -68.42
CA GLU A 471 42.27 -3.84 -69.78
C GLU A 471 43.73 -3.86 -70.26
N GLU A 472 44.68 -3.33 -69.48
CA GLU A 472 46.11 -3.38 -69.79
C GLU A 472 46.59 -4.82 -69.99
N LYS A 473 46.16 -5.77 -69.13
CA LYS A 473 46.44 -7.20 -69.28
C LYS A 473 45.87 -7.76 -70.59
N THR A 474 44.68 -7.36 -71.04
CA THR A 474 44.15 -7.80 -72.35
C THR A 474 44.93 -7.21 -73.52
N ILE A 475 45.34 -5.94 -73.43
CA ILE A 475 46.18 -5.27 -74.44
C ILE A 475 47.54 -5.97 -74.53
N LEU A 476 48.20 -6.23 -73.40
CA LEU A 476 49.45 -6.97 -73.33
C LEU A 476 49.29 -8.38 -73.91
N THR A 477 48.23 -9.10 -73.55
CA THR A 477 47.95 -10.44 -74.10
C THR A 477 47.76 -10.40 -75.63
N ALA A 478 47.03 -9.41 -76.14
CA ALA A 478 46.86 -9.20 -77.57
C ALA A 478 48.18 -8.86 -78.28
N THR A 479 49.02 -8.00 -77.70
CA THR A 479 50.35 -7.67 -78.28
C THR A 479 51.31 -8.86 -78.24
N VAL A 480 51.24 -9.73 -77.23
CA VAL A 480 52.02 -10.98 -77.17
C VAL A 480 51.57 -11.95 -78.27
N GLU A 481 50.27 -12.10 -78.49
CA GLU A 481 49.74 -12.96 -79.55
C GLU A 481 49.99 -12.36 -80.96
N GLU A 482 49.99 -11.03 -81.10
CA GLU A 482 50.37 -10.33 -82.33
C GLU A 482 51.89 -10.39 -82.61
N LEU A 483 52.74 -10.36 -81.58
CA LEU A 483 54.18 -10.61 -81.71
C LEU A 483 54.43 -12.07 -82.08
N LYS A 484 53.70 -13.01 -81.50
CA LYS A 484 53.76 -14.45 -81.80
C LYS A 484 53.23 -14.77 -83.20
N SER A 485 52.20 -14.07 -83.70
CA SER A 485 51.78 -14.19 -85.09
C SER A 485 52.80 -13.54 -86.04
N LYS A 486 53.41 -12.39 -85.70
CA LYS A 486 54.53 -11.80 -86.46
C LYS A 486 55.78 -12.68 -86.49
N ASP A 487 56.08 -13.38 -85.40
CA ASP A 487 57.19 -14.32 -85.31
C ASP A 487 56.92 -15.56 -86.19
N SER A 488 55.69 -16.10 -86.12
CA SER A 488 55.19 -17.14 -87.04
C SER A 488 55.22 -16.70 -88.51
N ASP A 489 54.75 -15.49 -88.82
CA ASP A 489 54.86 -14.85 -90.14
C ASP A 489 56.32 -14.75 -90.60
N SER A 490 57.25 -14.45 -89.69
CA SER A 490 58.67 -14.34 -90.01
C SER A 490 59.31 -15.71 -90.27
N ALA A 491 58.92 -16.73 -89.48
CA ALA A 491 59.33 -18.11 -89.68
C ALA A 491 58.73 -18.69 -90.96
N GLU A 492 57.47 -18.39 -91.29
CA GLU A 492 56.86 -18.78 -92.55
C GLU A 492 57.45 -18.01 -93.72
N ARG A 493 57.80 -16.72 -93.58
CA ARG A 493 58.55 -15.97 -94.61
C ARG A 493 59.96 -16.52 -94.80
N LEU A 494 60.62 -17.01 -93.75
CA LEU A 494 61.92 -17.70 -93.86
C LEU A 494 61.75 -19.05 -94.58
N ALA A 495 60.83 -19.90 -94.14
CA ALA A 495 60.54 -21.18 -94.80
C ALA A 495 60.06 -21.00 -96.26
N ASN A 496 59.27 -19.97 -96.54
CA ASN A 496 58.87 -19.59 -97.90
C ASN A 496 60.03 -18.97 -98.69
N ALA A 497 60.98 -18.26 -98.07
CA ALA A 497 62.18 -17.76 -98.75
C ALA A 497 63.16 -18.89 -99.06
N GLU A 498 63.32 -19.86 -98.16
CA GLU A 498 64.08 -21.09 -98.37
C GLU A 498 63.43 -21.95 -99.46
N SER A 499 62.11 -22.18 -99.39
CA SER A 499 61.35 -22.85 -100.43
C SER A 499 61.35 -22.07 -101.75
N ALA A 500 61.36 -20.73 -101.73
CA ALA A 500 61.46 -19.90 -102.94
C ALA A 500 62.87 -19.89 -103.52
N LEU A 501 63.93 -20.05 -102.71
CA LEU A 501 65.30 -20.25 -103.17
C LEU A 501 65.50 -21.65 -103.75
N GLU A 502 64.92 -22.69 -103.12
CA GLU A 502 64.93 -24.05 -103.67
C GLU A 502 64.11 -24.14 -104.96
N LYS A 503 62.92 -23.51 -104.99
CA LYS A 503 62.13 -23.31 -106.21
C LYS A 503 62.95 -22.56 -107.24
N LEU A 504 63.49 -21.37 -106.97
CA LEU A 504 64.38 -20.64 -107.90
C LEU A 504 65.59 -21.46 -108.36
N ASN A 505 66.12 -22.39 -107.57
CA ASN A 505 67.22 -23.26 -108.00
C ASN A 505 66.72 -24.39 -108.94
N THR A 506 65.57 -24.99 -108.65
CA THR A 506 64.90 -25.94 -109.59
C THR A 506 64.32 -25.24 -110.81
N GLU A 507 63.93 -23.97 -110.69
CA GLU A 507 63.23 -23.17 -111.69
C GLU A 507 64.21 -22.33 -112.52
N LEU A 508 65.43 -22.08 -112.04
CA LEU A 508 66.56 -21.66 -112.89
C LEU A 508 67.00 -22.82 -113.78
N LYS A 509 67.08 -24.06 -113.26
CA LYS A 509 67.33 -25.27 -114.08
C LYS A 509 66.21 -25.49 -115.09
N LYS A 510 64.96 -25.49 -114.63
CA LYS A 510 63.78 -25.61 -115.49
C LYS A 510 63.65 -24.42 -116.45
N SER A 511 64.06 -23.21 -116.10
CA SER A 511 64.11 -22.05 -117.01
C SER A 511 65.25 -22.15 -118.03
N THR A 512 66.38 -22.81 -117.73
CA THR A 512 67.34 -23.16 -118.78
C THR A 512 66.74 -24.16 -119.78
N GLU A 513 66.03 -25.19 -119.30
CA GLU A 513 65.33 -26.19 -120.13
C GLU A 513 64.09 -25.62 -120.86
N GLU A 514 63.40 -24.64 -120.26
CA GLU A 514 62.21 -23.99 -120.83
C GLU A 514 62.57 -22.79 -121.71
N ARG A 515 63.71 -22.12 -121.54
CA ARG A 515 64.21 -21.19 -122.56
C ARG A 515 64.67 -21.92 -123.82
N GLU A 516 64.99 -23.21 -123.73
CA GLU A 516 65.21 -24.07 -124.90
C GLU A 516 63.91 -24.52 -125.58
N THR A 517 62.75 -24.47 -124.91
CA THR A 517 61.46 -24.97 -125.48
C THR A 517 60.37 -23.90 -125.71
N LEU A 518 60.27 -22.84 -124.91
CA LEU A 518 59.33 -21.72 -125.15
C LEU A 518 59.69 -20.89 -126.38
N VAL A 519 60.98 -20.87 -126.75
CA VAL A 519 61.46 -20.35 -128.05
C VAL A 519 60.83 -21.10 -129.23
N ALA A 520 60.35 -22.33 -129.03
CA ALA A 520 59.70 -23.15 -130.06
C ALA A 520 58.15 -23.15 -130.01
N THR A 521 57.51 -22.46 -129.05
CA THR A 521 56.03 -22.53 -128.86
C THR A 521 55.31 -21.19 -128.80
N LEU A 522 55.97 -20.09 -128.42
CA LEU A 522 55.31 -18.78 -128.29
C LEU A 522 54.83 -18.19 -129.63
N GLU A 523 55.27 -18.73 -130.77
CA GLU A 523 54.75 -18.37 -132.10
C GLU A 523 53.30 -18.82 -132.36
N LYS A 524 52.71 -19.67 -131.51
CA LYS A 524 51.55 -20.50 -131.89
C LYS A 524 50.16 -19.96 -131.54
N GLU A 525 49.93 -19.44 -130.33
CA GLU A 525 48.58 -19.48 -129.71
C GLU A 525 47.85 -18.16 -129.47
N LYS A 526 48.47 -16.99 -129.73
CA LYS A 526 47.84 -15.66 -129.50
C LYS A 526 46.59 -15.38 -130.38
N ALA A 527 46.24 -16.28 -131.29
CA ALA A 527 45.20 -16.09 -132.31
C ALA A 527 43.77 -16.49 -131.91
N GLN A 528 43.55 -17.26 -130.83
CA GLN A 528 42.23 -17.88 -130.58
C GLN A 528 41.25 -17.09 -129.69
N LEU A 529 41.74 -16.30 -128.72
CA LEU A 529 40.93 -15.89 -127.55
C LEU A 529 39.95 -14.71 -127.77
N THR A 530 39.77 -14.21 -129.00
CA THR A 530 38.86 -13.09 -129.30
C THR A 530 37.41 -13.49 -129.57
N ALA A 531 37.05 -14.77 -129.49
CA ALA A 531 35.75 -15.29 -129.95
C ALA A 531 34.59 -15.19 -128.94
N GLU A 532 34.82 -15.50 -127.66
CA GLU A 532 33.75 -15.91 -126.73
C GLU A 532 32.94 -14.76 -126.09
N LYS A 533 33.41 -13.51 -126.23
CA LYS A 533 32.88 -12.33 -125.49
C LYS A 533 31.38 -12.02 -125.74
N ASN A 534 30.79 -12.52 -126.82
CA ASN A 534 29.50 -12.04 -127.33
C ASN A 534 28.25 -12.75 -126.78
N GLU A 535 28.38 -13.87 -126.05
CA GLU A 535 27.23 -14.75 -125.75
C GLU A 535 26.37 -14.30 -124.54
N LEU A 536 26.96 -13.62 -123.55
CA LEU A 536 26.33 -13.38 -122.24
C LEU A 536 25.22 -12.32 -122.22
N LEU A 537 25.06 -11.51 -123.27
CA LEU A 537 24.24 -10.29 -123.22
C LEU A 537 22.72 -10.52 -123.24
N VAL A 538 22.27 -11.75 -123.54
CA VAL A 538 20.86 -12.10 -123.76
C VAL A 538 20.09 -12.43 -122.46
N ARG A 539 20.77 -12.69 -121.34
CA ARG A 539 20.15 -13.32 -120.15
C ARG A 539 19.30 -12.40 -119.27
N VAL A 540 19.38 -11.08 -119.44
CA VAL A 540 18.97 -10.10 -118.41
C VAL A 540 17.47 -9.73 -118.45
N THR A 541 16.81 -9.75 -119.61
CA THR A 541 15.47 -9.16 -119.81
C THR A 541 14.29 -9.99 -119.28
N SER A 542 14.52 -11.04 -118.48
CA SER A 542 13.50 -12.06 -118.16
C SER A 542 12.93 -11.99 -116.73
N LEU A 543 13.33 -11.01 -115.90
CA LEU A 543 13.10 -11.04 -114.45
C LEU A 543 12.22 -9.90 -113.90
N GLU A 544 11.69 -9.01 -114.75
CA GLU A 544 11.02 -7.78 -114.28
C GLU A 544 9.51 -7.95 -113.99
N GLU A 545 8.85 -9.02 -114.49
CA GLU A 545 7.38 -9.10 -114.54
C GLU A 545 6.69 -9.64 -113.26
N GLU A 546 7.33 -10.52 -112.47
CA GLU A 546 6.68 -11.22 -111.34
C GLU A 546 6.31 -10.32 -110.14
N LYS A 547 6.96 -9.16 -110.03
CA LYS A 547 6.95 -8.27 -108.85
C LYS A 547 5.57 -7.66 -108.51
N SER A 548 4.63 -7.67 -109.46
CA SER A 548 3.35 -6.95 -109.37
C SER A 548 2.26 -7.65 -108.54
N SER A 549 2.38 -8.94 -108.27
CA SER A 549 1.27 -9.79 -107.78
C SER A 549 1.02 -9.80 -106.26
N LEU A 550 2.00 -9.39 -105.44
CA LEU A 550 1.99 -9.65 -103.99
C LEU A 550 1.27 -8.62 -103.12
N VAL A 551 1.01 -7.41 -103.62
CA VAL A 551 0.52 -6.27 -102.80
C VAL A 551 -0.94 -6.45 -102.34
N ALA A 552 -1.77 -7.16 -103.11
CA ALA A 552 -3.23 -7.23 -102.90
C ALA A 552 -3.68 -8.08 -101.69
N LYS A 553 -2.78 -8.78 -100.98
CA LYS A 553 -3.13 -9.70 -99.87
C LYS A 553 -3.05 -9.07 -98.47
N ALA A 554 -2.64 -7.81 -98.35
CA ALA A 554 -2.42 -7.18 -97.04
C ALA A 554 -3.72 -6.68 -96.35
N THR A 555 -4.77 -6.41 -97.11
CA THR A 555 -5.97 -5.67 -96.64
C THR A 555 -7.04 -6.52 -95.94
N GLU A 556 -6.88 -7.84 -95.85
CA GLU A 556 -7.90 -8.72 -95.23
C GLU A 556 -7.73 -8.89 -93.71
N ALA A 557 -6.61 -8.43 -93.15
CA ALA A 557 -6.28 -8.58 -91.72
C ALA A 557 -7.14 -7.70 -90.78
N GLU A 558 -7.69 -6.58 -91.26
CA GLU A 558 -8.41 -5.60 -90.42
C GLU A 558 -9.76 -6.10 -89.89
N SER A 559 -10.31 -7.18 -90.46
CA SER A 559 -11.63 -7.72 -90.13
C SER A 559 -11.76 -8.29 -88.70
N GLN A 560 -10.65 -8.70 -88.08
CA GLN A 560 -10.70 -9.48 -86.83
C GLN A 560 -10.90 -8.64 -85.55
N PHE A 561 -10.62 -7.33 -85.59
CA PHE A 561 -10.65 -6.45 -84.41
C PHE A 561 -12.06 -6.20 -83.82
N ALA A 562 -13.12 -6.65 -84.49
CA ALA A 562 -14.51 -6.34 -84.12
C ALA A 562 -15.12 -7.23 -83.01
N LYS A 563 -14.44 -8.30 -82.56
CA LYS A 563 -15.07 -9.35 -81.72
C LYS A 563 -14.90 -9.22 -80.20
N GLU A 564 -13.92 -8.48 -79.71
CA GLU A 564 -13.59 -8.47 -78.27
C GLU A 564 -14.32 -7.40 -77.44
N LYS A 565 -15.12 -6.53 -78.08
CA LYS A 565 -15.83 -5.42 -77.42
C LYS A 565 -17.09 -5.84 -76.63
N ALA A 566 -17.48 -7.12 -76.64
CA ALA A 566 -18.81 -7.56 -76.23
C ALA A 566 -18.90 -8.31 -74.87
N SER A 567 -17.79 -8.53 -74.17
CA SER A 567 -17.71 -9.50 -73.04
C SER A 567 -17.67 -8.88 -71.63
N PHE A 568 -17.69 -7.56 -71.47
CA PHE A 568 -17.29 -6.89 -70.22
C PHE A 568 -18.41 -6.15 -69.46
N GLN A 569 -19.69 -6.38 -69.77
CA GLN A 569 -20.79 -5.48 -69.35
C GLN A 569 -22.01 -6.14 -68.67
N SER A 570 -21.91 -7.36 -68.14
CA SER A 570 -23.06 -8.05 -67.50
C SER A 570 -22.85 -8.57 -66.07
N LEU A 571 -21.66 -8.45 -65.48
CA LEU A 571 -21.30 -9.06 -64.18
C LEU A 571 -21.49 -8.13 -62.96
N VAL A 572 -22.33 -7.09 -63.08
CA VAL A 572 -22.56 -6.09 -62.01
C VAL A 572 -23.96 -6.21 -61.38
N SER A 573 -24.89 -6.93 -62.01
CA SER A 573 -26.32 -6.92 -61.62
C SER A 573 -26.67 -7.73 -60.36
N ASP A 574 -25.88 -8.74 -60.01
CA ASP A 574 -26.35 -9.83 -59.13
C ASP A 574 -26.18 -9.55 -57.62
N LYS A 575 -25.92 -8.28 -57.24
CA LYS A 575 -25.65 -7.87 -55.84
C LYS A 575 -26.89 -7.41 -55.06
N GLU A 576 -27.98 -7.02 -55.74
CA GLU A 576 -29.11 -6.31 -55.10
C GLU A 576 -30.26 -7.23 -54.64
N GLU A 577 -30.31 -8.48 -55.11
CA GLU A 577 -31.41 -9.43 -54.84
C GLU A 577 -31.57 -9.79 -53.33
N ALA A 578 -30.49 -9.67 -52.54
CA ALA A 578 -30.46 -10.05 -51.12
C ALA A 578 -31.38 -9.20 -50.20
N GLN A 579 -31.80 -8.01 -50.64
CA GLN A 579 -32.54 -7.06 -49.80
C GLN A 579 -34.01 -7.47 -49.52
N LYS A 580 -34.50 -8.56 -50.14
CA LYS A 580 -35.92 -8.97 -50.11
C LYS A 580 -36.40 -9.68 -48.83
N GLN A 581 -35.51 -10.01 -47.89
CA GLN A 581 -35.88 -10.83 -46.71
C GLN A 581 -36.60 -10.06 -45.57
N LEU A 582 -36.72 -8.73 -45.67
CA LEU A 582 -37.26 -7.88 -44.58
C LEU A 582 -38.80 -7.87 -44.45
N LEU A 583 -39.52 -8.54 -45.36
CA LEU A 583 -40.99 -8.42 -45.49
C LEU A 583 -41.84 -9.44 -44.69
N ALA A 584 -41.21 -10.31 -43.88
CA ALA A 584 -41.89 -11.45 -43.24
C ALA A 584 -42.57 -11.16 -41.87
N LEU A 585 -42.49 -9.94 -41.33
CA LEU A 585 -42.89 -9.62 -39.95
C LEU A 585 -44.25 -8.90 -39.81
N LYS A 586 -45.18 -9.07 -40.76
CA LYS A 586 -46.42 -8.25 -40.83
C LYS A 586 -47.72 -8.95 -40.40
N ASP A 587 -47.75 -10.28 -40.36
CA ASP A 587 -49.02 -11.03 -40.38
C ASP A 587 -49.62 -11.39 -39.01
N GLU A 588 -48.97 -11.05 -37.88
CA GLU A 588 -49.47 -11.37 -36.53
C GLU A 588 -50.55 -10.41 -35.99
N LEU A 589 -50.78 -9.26 -36.64
CA LEU A 589 -51.63 -8.16 -36.13
C LEU A 589 -53.14 -8.46 -36.07
N VAL A 590 -53.61 -9.53 -36.72
CA VAL A 590 -55.05 -9.73 -37.03
C VAL A 590 -55.86 -10.35 -35.87
N ALA A 591 -55.22 -10.90 -34.84
CA ALA A 591 -55.87 -11.78 -33.86
C ALA A 591 -56.83 -11.11 -32.83
N ALA A 592 -56.86 -9.78 -32.71
CA ALA A 592 -57.22 -9.12 -31.44
C ALA A 592 -58.58 -8.36 -31.37
N LYS A 593 -59.52 -8.52 -32.32
CA LYS A 593 -60.63 -7.54 -32.51
C LYS A 593 -62.07 -8.12 -32.53
N LEU A 594 -62.50 -8.87 -31.50
CA LEU A 594 -63.78 -9.62 -31.61
C LEU A 594 -64.65 -9.82 -30.33
N ALA A 595 -64.70 -8.89 -29.35
CA ALA A 595 -65.63 -9.02 -28.20
C ALA A 595 -66.10 -7.72 -27.49
N GLY A 596 -67.42 -7.40 -27.57
CA GLY A 596 -68.26 -6.93 -26.44
C GLY A 596 -68.57 -5.43 -26.22
N GLU A 597 -69.84 -5.00 -26.36
CA GLU A 597 -70.39 -3.70 -25.89
C GLU A 597 -71.93 -3.78 -25.58
N ARG A 598 -72.59 -2.74 -25.01
CA ARG A 598 -73.84 -2.81 -24.17
C ARG A 598 -75.00 -1.79 -24.47
N ALA A 599 -76.19 -1.92 -23.82
CA ALA A 599 -77.34 -0.95 -23.76
C ALA A 599 -78.42 -1.26 -22.66
N SER A 600 -79.31 -0.29 -22.26
CA SER A 600 -80.52 -0.43 -21.36
C SER A 600 -81.68 0.59 -21.67
N GLU A 601 -82.62 1.24 -20.90
CA GLU A 601 -82.88 1.67 -19.47
C GLU A 601 -84.43 1.95 -19.13
N GLN A 602 -84.85 2.62 -18.00
CA GLN A 602 -86.17 2.47 -17.25
C GLN A 602 -86.82 3.71 -16.48
N GLY A 603 -87.29 3.66 -15.18
CA GLY A 603 -88.00 4.77 -14.41
C GLY A 603 -88.89 4.44 -13.13
N ALA A 604 -89.32 5.44 -12.30
CA ALA A 604 -90.03 5.35 -10.94
C ALA A 604 -91.31 6.28 -10.75
N ASP A 605 -91.99 6.65 -9.61
CA ASP A 605 -91.93 6.58 -8.10
C ASP A 605 -93.33 6.85 -7.39
N HIS A 606 -93.41 6.91 -6.02
CA HIS A 606 -94.28 7.72 -5.10
C HIS A 606 -95.50 7.10 -4.34
N ASN A 607 -95.53 5.87 -3.81
CA ASN A 607 -94.58 5.22 -2.91
C ASN A 607 -94.22 5.96 -1.58
N SER A 608 -94.90 7.06 -1.18
CA SER A 608 -94.24 8.09 -0.35
C SER A 608 -94.63 8.30 1.13
N LYS A 609 -95.78 7.82 1.66
CA LYS A 609 -96.20 8.22 3.04
C LYS A 609 -96.71 7.17 4.03
N VAL A 610 -97.16 6.00 3.57
CA VAL A 610 -97.15 4.80 4.43
C VAL A 610 -95.73 4.20 4.46
N SER A 611 -94.92 4.48 3.42
CA SER A 611 -93.48 4.35 3.54
C SER A 611 -92.95 5.26 4.65
N GLU A 612 -93.24 6.57 4.74
CA GLU A 612 -92.68 7.48 5.78
C GLU A 612 -92.67 6.91 7.24
N LEU A 613 -93.71 6.21 7.69
CA LEU A 613 -93.71 5.52 9.00
C LEU A 613 -93.19 4.07 8.99
N THR A 614 -93.30 3.35 7.86
CA THR A 614 -92.56 2.08 7.66
C THR A 614 -91.06 2.35 7.67
N VAL A 615 -90.64 3.48 7.10
CA VAL A 615 -89.31 4.07 7.07
C VAL A 615 -88.93 4.54 8.46
N ALA A 616 -89.79 5.18 9.26
CA ALA A 616 -89.42 5.48 10.64
C ALA A 616 -89.08 4.23 11.48
N LEU A 617 -89.78 3.11 11.25
CA LEU A 617 -89.56 1.85 11.98
C LEU A 617 -88.41 1.02 11.37
N GLU A 618 -88.33 0.93 10.04
CA GLU A 618 -87.16 0.40 9.33
C GLU A 618 -85.93 1.28 9.55
N VAL A 619 -86.02 2.58 9.85
CA VAL A 619 -84.90 3.43 10.25
C VAL A 619 -84.41 3.01 11.61
N VAL A 620 -85.24 2.90 12.66
CA VAL A 620 -84.76 2.41 13.96
C VAL A 620 -84.21 0.97 13.87
N LYS A 621 -84.78 0.13 13.00
CA LYS A 621 -84.33 -1.26 12.76
C LYS A 621 -83.06 -1.35 11.90
N THR A 622 -82.89 -0.48 10.90
CA THR A 622 -81.67 -0.39 10.10
C THR A 622 -80.57 0.35 10.84
N GLU A 623 -80.88 1.35 11.69
CA GLU A 623 -79.96 1.93 12.67
C GLU A 623 -79.48 0.87 13.65
N LEU A 624 -80.38 0.03 14.19
CA LEU A 624 -79.98 -1.11 15.04
C LEU A 624 -79.07 -2.07 14.28
N SER A 625 -79.48 -2.53 13.09
CA SER A 625 -78.67 -3.43 12.25
C SER A 625 -77.37 -2.80 11.75
N GLN A 626 -77.33 -1.48 11.55
CA GLN A 626 -76.15 -0.71 11.18
C GLN A 626 -75.23 -0.52 12.39
N LYS A 627 -75.77 -0.40 13.61
CA LYS A 627 -74.98 -0.43 14.84
C LYS A 627 -74.40 -1.82 15.11
N GLU A 628 -75.17 -2.87 14.92
CA GLU A 628 -74.69 -4.26 14.94
C GLU A 628 -73.58 -4.48 13.90
N LYS A 629 -73.82 -4.17 12.62
CA LYS A 629 -72.80 -4.22 11.56
C LYS A 629 -71.60 -3.33 11.82
N SER A 630 -71.77 -2.15 12.44
CA SER A 630 -70.63 -1.30 12.84
C SER A 630 -69.84 -1.92 13.98
N HIS A 631 -70.50 -2.66 14.89
CA HIS A 631 -69.85 -3.36 15.98
C HIS A 631 -69.11 -4.62 15.49
N GLU A 632 -69.71 -5.39 14.57
CA GLU A 632 -69.05 -6.48 13.84
C GLU A 632 -67.86 -5.97 13.01
N SER A 633 -68.02 -4.84 12.31
CA SER A 633 -66.94 -4.18 11.55
C SER A 633 -65.82 -3.69 12.47
N LEU A 634 -66.13 -3.16 13.66
CA LEU A 634 -65.13 -2.78 14.67
C LEU A 634 -64.45 -4.00 15.31
N ILE A 635 -65.15 -5.13 15.47
CA ILE A 635 -64.54 -6.40 15.90
C ILE A 635 -63.60 -6.93 14.82
N ALA A 636 -64.01 -6.91 13.55
CA ALA A 636 -63.18 -7.32 12.42
C ALA A 636 -61.94 -6.43 12.28
N ALA A 637 -62.10 -5.10 12.34
CA ALA A 637 -61.01 -4.14 12.30
C ALA A 637 -60.07 -4.27 13.51
N ARG A 638 -60.59 -4.61 14.69
CA ARG A 638 -59.76 -4.94 15.86
C ARG A 638 -58.97 -6.24 15.65
N SER A 639 -59.57 -7.25 15.03
CA SER A 639 -58.91 -8.51 14.72
C SER A 639 -57.76 -8.32 13.72
N THR A 640 -57.99 -7.56 12.63
CA THR A 640 -56.92 -7.24 11.68
C THR A 640 -55.82 -6.40 12.32
N LEU A 641 -56.17 -5.38 13.13
CA LEU A 641 -55.17 -4.59 13.85
C LEU A 641 -54.37 -5.38 14.90
N GLN A 642 -54.94 -6.44 15.48
CA GLN A 642 -54.21 -7.35 16.36
C GLN A 642 -53.21 -8.20 15.55
N ALA A 643 -53.65 -8.80 14.43
CA ALA A 643 -52.78 -9.56 13.54
C ALA A 643 -51.65 -8.70 12.92
N ASP A 644 -51.95 -7.45 12.52
CA ASP A 644 -50.96 -6.48 12.04
C ASP A 644 -49.94 -6.11 13.13
N LEU A 645 -50.39 -5.98 14.38
CA LEU A 645 -49.53 -5.71 15.54
C LEU A 645 -48.64 -6.91 15.89
N GLU A 646 -49.12 -8.13 15.72
CA GLU A 646 -48.35 -9.36 15.90
C GLU A 646 -47.35 -9.57 14.75
N ALA A 647 -47.72 -9.23 13.51
CA ALA A 647 -46.78 -9.15 12.38
C ALA A 647 -45.71 -8.07 12.58
N ALA A 648 -46.08 -6.91 13.16
CA ALA A 648 -45.13 -5.85 13.53
C ALA A 648 -44.18 -6.31 14.66
N ARG A 649 -44.66 -7.07 15.65
CA ARG A 649 -43.83 -7.71 16.68
C ARG A 649 -42.86 -8.72 16.06
N ALA A 650 -43.34 -9.62 15.19
CA ALA A 650 -42.51 -10.63 14.54
C ALA A 650 -41.44 -10.03 13.62
N THR A 651 -41.77 -8.97 12.86
CA THR A 651 -40.81 -8.24 12.03
C THR A 651 -39.79 -7.47 12.88
N ASN A 652 -40.18 -6.86 14.00
CA ASN A 652 -39.25 -6.22 14.93
C ASN A 652 -38.26 -7.22 15.55
N VAL A 653 -38.72 -8.41 15.98
CA VAL A 653 -37.83 -9.48 16.47
C VAL A 653 -36.84 -9.94 15.38
N SER A 654 -37.29 -10.05 14.13
CA SER A 654 -36.42 -10.35 12.98
C SER A 654 -35.38 -9.25 12.72
N GLN A 655 -35.77 -7.98 12.82
CA GLN A 655 -34.88 -6.82 12.70
C GLN A 655 -33.86 -6.76 13.85
N GLU A 656 -34.28 -7.03 15.09
CA GLU A 656 -33.38 -7.16 16.23
C GLU A 656 -32.32 -8.25 16.01
N ASP A 657 -32.73 -9.44 15.53
CA ASP A 657 -31.79 -10.53 15.29
C ASP A 657 -30.86 -10.26 14.09
N MET A 658 -31.33 -9.50 13.10
CA MET A 658 -30.46 -8.95 12.06
C MET A 658 -29.46 -7.93 12.63
N LEU A 659 -29.90 -7.02 13.50
CA LEU A 659 -29.03 -6.06 14.20
C LEU A 659 -28.00 -6.76 15.12
N LYS A 660 -28.38 -7.83 15.82
CA LYS A 660 -27.47 -8.67 16.62
C LYS A 660 -26.41 -9.32 15.72
N LYS A 661 -26.80 -9.89 14.58
CA LYS A 661 -25.88 -10.48 13.57
C LYS A 661 -24.95 -9.43 12.95
N MET A 662 -25.46 -8.26 12.58
CA MET A 662 -24.63 -7.16 12.06
C MET A 662 -23.66 -6.63 13.11
N ARG A 663 -24.06 -6.48 14.38
CA ARG A 663 -23.15 -6.12 15.49
C ARG A 663 -22.06 -7.17 15.68
N ALA A 664 -22.37 -8.46 15.62
CA ALA A 664 -21.37 -9.53 15.71
C ALA A 664 -20.37 -9.49 14.54
N SER A 665 -20.87 -9.36 13.30
CA SER A 665 -20.03 -9.25 12.10
C SER A 665 -19.15 -7.99 12.11
N LEU A 666 -19.65 -6.86 12.60
CA LEU A 666 -18.85 -5.64 12.79
C LEU A 666 -17.77 -5.81 13.86
N LEU A 667 -18.00 -6.59 14.92
CA LEU A 667 -16.96 -6.90 15.91
C LEU A 667 -15.88 -7.82 15.33
N GLU A 668 -16.27 -8.83 14.56
CA GLU A 668 -15.35 -9.72 13.85
C GLU A 668 -14.48 -8.96 12.84
N ALA A 669 -15.09 -8.11 11.99
CA ALA A 669 -14.38 -7.25 11.06
C ALA A 669 -13.43 -6.26 11.76
N ASN A 670 -13.79 -5.75 12.95
CA ASN A 670 -12.89 -4.93 13.75
C ASN A 670 -11.70 -5.71 14.33
N GLU A 671 -11.89 -6.99 14.69
CA GLU A 671 -10.76 -7.86 15.03
C GLU A 671 -9.86 -8.13 13.81
N GLU A 672 -10.42 -8.33 12.62
CA GLU A 672 -9.64 -8.50 11.39
C GLU A 672 -8.85 -7.25 11.04
N LEU A 673 -9.47 -6.06 11.09
CA LEU A 673 -8.76 -4.78 10.93
C LEU A 673 -7.64 -4.60 11.95
N LYS A 674 -7.81 -5.08 13.20
CA LYS A 674 -6.76 -5.11 14.22
C LYS A 674 -5.63 -6.08 13.85
N LYS A 675 -5.94 -7.31 13.39
CA LYS A 675 -4.97 -8.30 12.90
C LYS A 675 -4.18 -7.77 11.69
N VAL A 676 -4.84 -7.05 10.77
CA VAL A 676 -4.25 -6.38 9.60
C VAL A 676 -3.39 -5.18 10.02
N ARG A 677 -3.80 -4.40 11.03
CA ARG A 677 -2.97 -3.31 11.58
C ARG A 677 -1.68 -3.86 12.20
N ASP A 678 -1.77 -4.95 12.97
CA ASP A 678 -0.61 -5.61 13.58
C ASP A 678 0.32 -6.23 12.53
N SER A 679 -0.20 -6.82 11.46
CA SER A 679 0.62 -7.35 10.36
C SER A 679 1.28 -6.23 9.55
N THR A 680 0.56 -5.13 9.29
CA THR A 680 1.10 -3.91 8.65
C THR A 680 2.20 -3.28 9.50
N GLN A 681 2.05 -3.23 10.82
CA GLN A 681 3.07 -2.70 11.73
C GLN A 681 4.32 -3.60 11.76
N LYS A 682 4.17 -4.92 11.68
CA LYS A 682 5.30 -5.87 11.51
C LYS A 682 6.01 -5.69 10.17
N TRP A 683 5.25 -5.50 9.07
CA TRP A 683 5.81 -5.19 7.75
C TRP A 683 6.58 -3.86 7.75
N LYS A 684 6.04 -2.81 8.39
CA LYS A 684 6.69 -1.50 8.54
C LYS A 684 8.02 -1.62 9.32
N ALA A 685 8.05 -2.40 10.39
CA ALA A 685 9.28 -2.68 11.15
C ALA A 685 10.30 -3.50 10.32
N SER A 686 9.84 -4.50 9.56
CA SER A 686 10.67 -5.29 8.66
C SER A 686 11.31 -4.44 7.56
N ALA A 687 10.52 -3.59 6.90
CA ALA A 687 11.00 -2.64 5.89
C ALA A 687 11.98 -1.60 6.48
N GLN A 688 11.76 -1.14 7.71
CA GLN A 688 12.68 -0.25 8.41
C GLN A 688 14.03 -0.94 8.69
N ASN A 689 14.03 -2.19 9.14
CA ASN A 689 15.26 -2.98 9.32
C ASN A 689 15.98 -3.21 7.98
N ALA A 690 15.26 -3.62 6.93
CA ALA A 690 15.83 -3.83 5.61
C ALA A 690 16.47 -2.55 5.03
N ASN A 691 15.85 -1.39 5.26
CA ASN A 691 16.41 -0.08 4.89
C ASN A 691 17.68 0.23 5.70
N SER A 692 17.71 -0.09 7.00
CA SER A 692 18.93 0.02 7.82
C SER A 692 20.08 -0.82 7.24
N THR A 693 19.83 -2.09 6.91
CA THR A 693 20.83 -2.98 6.27
C THR A 693 21.25 -2.49 4.88
N ALA A 694 20.35 -1.85 4.12
CA ALA A 694 20.70 -1.23 2.84
C ALA A 694 21.63 -0.02 3.02
N THR A 695 21.38 0.84 4.03
CA THR A 695 22.28 1.97 4.35
C THR A 695 23.64 1.52 4.88
N GLU A 696 23.70 0.41 5.62
CA GLU A 696 24.94 -0.21 6.09
C GLU A 696 25.78 -0.73 4.90
N LYS A 697 25.17 -1.46 3.97
CA LYS A 697 25.82 -1.90 2.72
C LYS A 697 26.23 -0.75 1.79
N LEU A 698 25.51 0.37 1.80
CA LEU A 698 25.96 1.59 1.11
C LEU A 698 27.25 2.15 1.74
N ALA A 699 27.37 2.16 3.07
CA ALA A 699 28.61 2.56 3.74
C ALA A 699 29.77 1.58 3.47
N GLU A 700 29.51 0.27 3.43
CA GLU A 700 30.51 -0.74 3.04
C GLU A 700 30.98 -0.59 1.58
N THR A 701 30.06 -0.35 0.64
CA THR A 701 30.40 -0.15 -0.78
C THR A 701 31.11 1.19 -1.00
N GLU A 702 30.77 2.25 -0.27
CA GLU A 702 31.55 3.49 -0.24
C GLU A 702 32.97 3.26 0.31
N SER A 703 33.11 2.54 1.42
CA SER A 703 34.43 2.18 1.99
C SER A 703 35.26 1.40 0.97
N SER A 704 34.65 0.44 0.29
CA SER A 704 35.26 -0.34 -0.78
C SER A 704 35.66 0.52 -1.99
N LYS A 705 34.81 1.48 -2.40
CA LYS A 705 35.11 2.47 -3.45
C LYS A 705 36.27 3.38 -3.05
N LYS A 706 36.34 3.81 -1.79
CA LYS A 706 37.43 4.62 -1.20
C LYS A 706 38.75 3.83 -1.06
N GLN A 707 38.69 2.51 -0.90
CA GLN A 707 39.86 1.63 -0.96
C GLN A 707 40.32 1.40 -2.41
N LEU A 708 39.38 1.20 -3.34
CA LEU A 708 39.68 0.97 -4.76
C LEU A 708 40.25 2.22 -5.45
N THR A 709 39.83 3.43 -5.06
CA THR A 709 40.48 4.66 -5.55
C THR A 709 41.91 4.82 -5.01
N ARG A 710 42.18 4.45 -3.75
CA ARG A 710 43.56 4.38 -3.22
C ARG A 710 44.41 3.35 -3.97
N ALA A 711 43.91 2.14 -4.17
CA ALA A 711 44.61 1.12 -4.95
C ALA A 711 44.90 1.59 -6.39
N ARG A 712 44.03 2.41 -7.00
CA ARG A 712 44.28 3.06 -8.30
C ARG A 712 45.36 4.15 -8.23
N SER A 713 45.40 5.00 -7.20
CA SER A 713 46.49 5.98 -7.04
C SER A 713 47.83 5.33 -6.74
N ASP A 714 47.83 4.25 -5.97
CA ASP A 714 49.02 3.48 -5.63
C ASP A 714 49.57 2.76 -6.88
N LEU A 715 48.69 2.18 -7.70
CA LEU A 715 49.05 1.58 -9.00
C LEU A 715 49.53 2.62 -10.02
N ALA A 716 48.93 3.82 -10.05
CA ALA A 716 49.43 4.91 -10.89
C ALA A 716 50.84 5.36 -10.46
N THR A 717 51.09 5.46 -9.15
CA THR A 717 52.40 5.78 -8.56
C THR A 717 53.43 4.68 -8.86
N ALA A 718 53.03 3.41 -8.74
CA ALA A 718 53.86 2.27 -9.10
C ALA A 718 54.23 2.30 -10.59
N ASN A 719 53.28 2.55 -11.49
CA ASN A 719 53.52 2.68 -12.93
C ASN A 719 54.45 3.86 -13.27
N ALA A 720 54.33 4.99 -12.57
CA ALA A 720 55.27 6.11 -12.71
C ALA A 720 56.70 5.71 -12.30
N SER A 721 56.86 4.99 -11.18
CA SER A 721 58.15 4.47 -10.75
C SER A 721 58.74 3.42 -11.70
N LEU A 722 57.89 2.57 -12.30
CA LEU A 722 58.28 1.58 -13.30
C LEU A 722 58.73 2.24 -14.60
N LYS A 723 58.05 3.30 -15.04
CA LYS A 723 58.48 4.13 -16.19
C LYS A 723 59.85 4.77 -15.92
N GLN A 724 60.04 5.36 -14.75
CA GLN A 724 61.33 5.93 -14.32
C GLN A 724 62.45 4.87 -14.29
N ALA A 725 62.15 3.65 -13.82
CA ALA A 725 63.08 2.53 -13.85
C ALA A 725 63.41 2.08 -15.28
N GLN A 726 62.41 1.96 -16.16
CA GLN A 726 62.63 1.64 -17.59
C GLN A 726 63.49 2.70 -18.28
N ASP A 727 63.26 3.99 -18.02
CA ASP A 727 64.05 5.05 -18.64
C ASP A 727 65.49 5.09 -18.09
N SER A 728 65.70 4.73 -16.82
CA SER A 728 67.04 4.49 -16.26
C SER A 728 67.74 3.26 -16.87
N VAL A 729 66.99 2.19 -17.19
CA VAL A 729 67.51 1.02 -17.93
C VAL A 729 67.92 1.44 -19.34
N LYS A 730 67.06 2.13 -20.11
CA LYS A 730 67.40 2.66 -21.45
C LYS A 730 68.64 3.57 -21.42
N GLU A 731 68.82 4.37 -20.36
CA GLU A 731 70.01 5.20 -20.18
C GLU A 731 71.27 4.36 -19.91
N LYS A 732 71.16 3.29 -19.12
CA LYS A 732 72.24 2.31 -18.90
C LYS A 732 72.57 1.54 -20.18
N ASP A 733 71.58 1.12 -20.96
CA ASP A 733 71.79 0.43 -22.24
C ASP A 733 72.51 1.34 -23.24
N ARG A 734 72.14 2.62 -23.31
CA ARG A 734 72.88 3.64 -24.10
C ARG A 734 74.32 3.82 -23.63
N LYS A 735 74.59 3.75 -22.31
CA LYS A 735 75.96 3.79 -21.75
C LYS A 735 76.74 2.50 -22.07
N ILE A 736 76.11 1.33 -21.98
CA ILE A 736 76.69 0.03 -22.36
C ILE A 736 77.02 0.01 -23.86
N GLY A 737 76.14 0.54 -24.72
CA GLY A 737 76.39 0.68 -26.16
C GLY A 737 77.63 1.54 -26.46
N LYS A 738 77.78 2.70 -25.81
CA LYS A 738 78.98 3.55 -25.91
C LYS A 738 80.24 2.83 -25.42
N LEU A 739 80.19 2.21 -24.24
CA LEU A 739 81.31 1.42 -23.70
C LEU A 739 81.67 0.24 -24.61
N THR A 740 80.71 -0.32 -25.35
CA THR A 740 80.94 -1.41 -26.31
C THR A 740 81.64 -0.92 -27.57
N SER A 741 81.29 0.25 -28.11
CA SER A 741 82.02 0.84 -29.25
C SER A 741 83.38 1.43 -28.85
N GLU A 742 83.54 1.93 -27.62
CA GLU A 742 84.83 2.26 -27.03
C GLU A 742 85.71 1.02 -26.86
N LEU A 743 85.17 -0.10 -26.37
CA LEU A 743 85.89 -1.39 -26.32
C LEU A 743 86.22 -1.96 -27.71
N GLN A 744 85.36 -1.76 -28.71
CA GLN A 744 85.65 -2.16 -30.09
C GLN A 744 86.81 -1.33 -30.67
N THR A 745 86.74 0.00 -30.59
CA THR A 745 87.81 0.88 -31.10
C THR A 745 89.13 0.72 -30.32
N LEU A 746 89.08 0.31 -29.05
CA LEU A 746 90.26 -0.13 -28.31
C LEU A 746 90.82 -1.48 -28.81
N ARG A 747 89.97 -2.46 -29.16
CA ARG A 747 90.41 -3.72 -29.77
C ARG A 747 91.04 -3.50 -31.16
N GLU A 748 90.48 -2.60 -31.95
CA GLU A 748 91.02 -2.20 -33.26
C GLU A 748 92.39 -1.54 -33.10
N ARG A 749 92.55 -0.61 -32.15
CA ARG A 749 93.87 -0.04 -31.81
C ARG A 749 94.86 -1.09 -31.28
N VAL A 750 94.41 -2.10 -30.54
CA VAL A 750 95.27 -3.20 -30.09
C VAL A 750 95.74 -4.05 -31.27
N SER A 751 94.88 -4.38 -32.24
CA SER A 751 95.31 -5.14 -33.42
C SER A 751 96.22 -4.31 -34.36
N GLU A 752 96.01 -2.99 -34.48
CA GLU A 752 96.96 -2.08 -35.12
C GLU A 752 98.33 -2.09 -34.42
N LEU A 753 98.35 -2.10 -33.08
CA LEU A 753 99.58 -2.21 -32.28
C LEU A 753 100.25 -3.58 -32.40
N GLU A 754 99.49 -4.66 -32.52
CA GLU A 754 100.02 -6.00 -32.79
C GLU A 754 100.61 -6.11 -34.21
N ILE A 755 99.99 -5.49 -35.21
CA ILE A 755 100.48 -5.43 -36.60
C ILE A 755 101.77 -4.60 -36.68
N THR A 756 101.82 -3.44 -36.03
CA THR A 756 103.02 -2.59 -36.01
C THR A 756 104.16 -3.19 -35.18
N SER A 757 103.84 -3.82 -34.05
CA SER A 757 104.80 -4.63 -33.27
C SER A 757 105.36 -5.80 -34.10
N SER A 758 104.49 -6.52 -34.83
CA SER A 758 104.90 -7.59 -35.76
C SER A 758 105.76 -7.07 -36.92
N LYS A 759 105.51 -5.85 -37.41
CA LYS A 759 106.34 -5.18 -38.42
C LYS A 759 107.72 -4.85 -37.85
N HIS A 760 107.80 -4.24 -36.68
CA HIS A 760 109.07 -3.96 -36.00
C HIS A 760 109.84 -5.24 -35.62
N ALA A 761 109.15 -6.34 -35.29
CA ALA A 761 109.79 -7.63 -35.07
C ALA A 761 110.44 -8.17 -36.36
N ARG A 762 109.80 -8.04 -37.52
CA ARG A 762 110.38 -8.39 -38.83
C ARG A 762 111.56 -7.48 -39.18
N GLU A 763 111.42 -6.17 -39.03
CA GLU A 763 112.49 -5.19 -39.25
C GLU A 763 113.70 -5.46 -38.34
N ASN A 764 113.49 -5.85 -37.08
CA ASN A 764 114.58 -6.18 -36.15
C ASN A 764 115.24 -7.54 -36.50
N ILE A 765 114.48 -8.51 -37.03
CA ILE A 765 115.04 -9.74 -37.61
C ILE A 765 115.89 -9.41 -38.86
N GLU A 766 115.45 -8.50 -39.71
CA GLU A 766 116.16 -8.05 -40.92
C GLU A 766 117.41 -7.22 -40.59
N LEU A 767 117.34 -6.34 -39.59
CA LEU A 767 118.52 -5.69 -39.00
C LEU A 767 119.48 -6.73 -38.38
N THR A 768 118.96 -7.78 -37.76
CA THR A 768 119.77 -8.87 -37.22
C THR A 768 120.42 -9.73 -38.30
N THR A 769 119.78 -9.97 -39.45
CA THR A 769 120.38 -10.70 -40.59
C THR A 769 121.38 -9.84 -41.34
N THR A 770 121.10 -8.57 -41.57
CA THR A 770 122.05 -7.62 -42.20
C THR A 770 123.27 -7.35 -41.32
N VAL A 771 123.12 -7.24 -39.99
CA VAL A 771 124.27 -7.20 -39.07
C VAL A 771 125.08 -8.51 -39.14
N LYS A 772 124.44 -9.67 -39.30
CA LYS A 772 125.14 -10.95 -39.50
C LYS A 772 125.89 -11.01 -40.83
N THR A 773 125.30 -10.58 -41.95
CA THR A 773 126.01 -10.55 -43.25
C THR A 773 127.17 -9.56 -43.22
N LEU A 774 126.95 -8.33 -42.73
CA LEU A 774 128.02 -7.34 -42.53
C LEU A 774 129.12 -7.85 -41.59
N THR A 775 128.82 -8.68 -40.60
CA THR A 775 129.83 -9.33 -39.74
C THR A 775 130.62 -10.41 -40.49
N VAL A 776 129.99 -11.15 -41.41
CA VAL A 776 130.68 -12.09 -42.30
C VAL A 776 131.55 -11.36 -43.32
N GLU A 777 131.03 -10.29 -43.95
CA GLU A 777 131.77 -9.43 -44.88
C GLU A 777 132.94 -8.73 -44.20
N LYS A 778 132.77 -8.24 -42.97
CA LYS A 778 133.88 -7.70 -42.17
C LYS A 778 134.95 -8.77 -41.88
N ARG A 779 134.57 -10.03 -41.71
CA ARG A 779 135.53 -11.16 -41.57
C ARG A 779 136.22 -11.51 -42.89
N THR A 780 135.51 -11.53 -44.02
CA THR A 780 136.14 -11.80 -45.34
C THR A 780 137.00 -10.64 -45.81
N LEU A 781 136.63 -9.39 -45.52
CA LEU A 781 137.50 -8.23 -45.66
C LEU A 781 138.72 -8.33 -44.74
N SER A 782 138.56 -8.75 -43.49
CA SER A 782 139.70 -8.95 -42.57
C SER A 782 140.66 -10.04 -43.06
N THR A 783 140.17 -11.15 -43.63
CA THR A 783 141.05 -12.17 -44.21
C THR A 783 141.64 -11.73 -45.56
N LYS A 784 140.94 -10.91 -46.34
CA LYS A 784 141.49 -10.27 -47.56
C LYS A 784 142.58 -9.24 -47.22
N VAL A 785 142.41 -8.44 -46.18
CA VAL A 785 143.47 -7.55 -45.64
C VAL A 785 144.65 -8.37 -45.13
N GLY A 786 144.41 -9.52 -44.47
CA GLY A 786 145.46 -10.48 -44.12
C GLY A 786 146.20 -11.03 -45.35
N GLN A 787 145.48 -11.40 -46.42
CA GLN A 787 146.08 -11.82 -47.69
C GLN A 787 146.87 -10.68 -48.35
N VAL A 788 146.39 -9.44 -48.34
CA VAL A 788 147.13 -8.26 -48.82
C VAL A 788 148.37 -7.98 -47.98
N GLY A 789 148.31 -8.20 -46.66
CA GLY A 789 149.47 -8.17 -45.77
C GLY A 789 150.53 -9.20 -46.16
N LEU A 790 150.12 -10.45 -46.38
CA LEU A 790 150.98 -11.53 -46.88
C LEU A 790 151.56 -11.21 -48.26
N TYR A 791 150.77 -10.75 -49.22
CA TYR A 791 151.26 -10.33 -50.54
C TYR A 791 152.24 -9.16 -50.42
N ARG A 792 151.99 -8.17 -49.56
CA ARG A 792 152.92 -7.06 -49.30
C ARG A 792 154.23 -7.55 -48.66
N GLN A 793 154.18 -8.56 -47.79
CA GLN A 793 155.36 -9.17 -47.17
C GLN A 793 156.15 -10.04 -48.16
N ILE A 794 155.47 -10.78 -49.04
CA ILE A 794 156.07 -11.54 -50.15
C ILE A 794 156.71 -10.57 -51.15
N VAL A 795 156.05 -9.48 -51.53
CA VAL A 795 156.63 -8.44 -52.40
C VAL A 795 157.82 -7.74 -51.72
N MET A 796 157.76 -7.46 -50.42
CA MET A 796 158.89 -6.90 -49.64
C MET A 796 160.08 -7.85 -49.50
N THR A 797 159.91 -9.17 -49.71
CA THR A 797 161.02 -10.14 -49.71
C THR A 797 161.47 -10.52 -51.13
N MET A 798 160.56 -10.47 -52.10
CA MET A 798 160.87 -10.64 -53.52
C MET A 798 161.58 -9.42 -54.15
N ILE A 799 161.29 -8.19 -53.71
CA ILE A 799 161.99 -6.99 -54.23
C ILE A 799 163.50 -7.05 -53.94
N PRO A 800 163.98 -7.30 -52.70
CA PRO A 800 165.41 -7.45 -52.42
C PRO A 800 166.07 -8.60 -53.20
N THR A 801 165.38 -9.72 -53.40
CA THR A 801 165.93 -10.86 -54.14
C THR A 801 165.92 -10.66 -55.66
N LEU A 802 164.91 -10.00 -56.22
CA LEU A 802 164.90 -9.55 -57.62
C LEU A 802 165.97 -8.49 -57.88
N VAL A 803 166.15 -7.52 -56.97
CA VAL A 803 167.24 -6.54 -57.06
C VAL A 803 168.60 -7.24 -56.98
N ALA A 804 168.79 -8.23 -56.09
CA ALA A 804 170.02 -9.02 -56.03
C ALA A 804 170.26 -9.82 -57.33
N VAL A 805 169.22 -10.43 -57.91
CA VAL A 805 169.32 -11.15 -59.20
C VAL A 805 169.64 -10.21 -60.36
N ILE A 806 169.01 -9.02 -60.41
CA ILE A 806 169.28 -8.01 -61.44
C ILE A 806 170.71 -7.46 -61.31
N VAL A 807 171.17 -7.14 -60.10
CA VAL A 807 172.54 -6.68 -59.86
C VAL A 807 173.56 -7.78 -60.22
N TYR A 808 173.28 -9.04 -59.89
CA TYR A 808 174.12 -10.18 -60.29
C TYR A 808 174.14 -10.41 -61.81
N ALA A 809 173.02 -10.19 -62.51
CA ALA A 809 172.91 -10.29 -63.97
C ALA A 809 173.48 -9.06 -64.73
N VAL A 810 173.79 -7.96 -64.03
CA VAL A 810 174.42 -6.75 -64.59
C VAL A 810 175.91 -6.67 -64.24
N THR A 811 176.39 -7.51 -63.32
CA THR A 811 177.81 -7.57 -62.90
C THR A 811 178.57 -8.77 -63.51
N LYS A 812 178.04 -9.37 -64.57
CA LYS A 812 178.62 -10.52 -65.27
C LYS A 812 178.27 -10.54 -66.76
#